data_AF-A0ABD0MN71-F1
#
_entry.id   AF-A0ABD0MN71-F1
#
_cell.length_a   1.000
_cell.length_b   1.000
_cell.length_c   1.000
_cell.angle_alpha   90.00
_cell.angle_beta   90.00
_cell.angle_gamma   90.00
#
_symmetry.space_group_name_H-M   'P 1'
#
loop_
_entity.id
_entity.type
_entity.pdbx_description
1 polymer ?
#
loop_
_entity_poly.entity_id
_entity_poly.type
_entity_poly.pdbx_seq_one_letter_code
_entity_poly.pdbx_strand_id
1 'polypeptide(L)'
;MIYVCFSEELAPFSVACEENTNGLLKAFYERPGVSSFLSEEDVHIPIFPSVVGNAAEELKYTFDLDGVVVLLSDVSCIKAGVHYLSVGKVDVSKLSNHWHILKKHLDLRRYSRDGVNALQKCMGVVLGLVDGGYFLNMTCVPKNPDHAHPMFKKELSVKGHAIGMLNAVLQNFRERLKMLPPKELERPSIMKSHLGNLTRMNVLHSDQKFVLEVFCQALSSVNNDLDMHILMSLSKFGQKDDREFNLGALVDPEGVMNVSYHAGCNVRPVDPSIDLFWSRFGLQEVVGRRGTLFPVYSMAEASNYQSNIDNKDLDVDGMLRQVLRDVACSVNFVQLYATTPHCHHSPAVSHPVSRVITLCDLHNEKHRSMLHGHAARYLMHMEDLSKKTVCRVSLRLEAVFLVKPDYDLIVNPRNFFVHSALDYLLETVPMIVPFKDNEDGLGLRNVVHSVASHLTQSLGDVFAAKKGMGGFFSSWRSFQLELALEEFFFGQVVGKYSKQYAAALGVCPSSSNSMTRMRGFLGLSHVGSASVGESPPPLEIWVHDDVQKARVERIFGLSDFMTAGQVVVGEQLLRILMSDLYGRNDRLPTELLRGPERPIGNLVGCRNVGEFSREVCTRKGFGYPFTFERALKIVTCFCVDPVPCLESALSKLKYFPSIRYWDEKRHPKVKWNFKDYVELHKPTEVPSAASRAASYCGDVCARMEELDLTFSRNLRKYREKGMPWMERCVQCLPRGMPEDRMLTALVFLSSVGMIMNGDYVYFQKLAEIERNLPVTQNHLQELGILSKLLLLHSPMVYRFHESVPYKLVVSTVSPAPQVSQAQRRPRASSGGSTAEPDEEEAEQPEEQVVQRIATATVPANMYSRWSDLEMSYVDLNSSISHSHAYAMYVKRCRENSTPVRTLESFKRKRRRLLVEA
;
A
#
# COMPACT_ATOMS: atom_id res chain seq x y z
N MET A 1 -27.61 2.45 -23.93
CA MET A 1 -28.63 3.40 -24.40
C MET A 1 -29.94 2.93 -23.77
N ILE A 2 -30.30 3.47 -22.61
CA ILE A 2 -31.61 3.26 -21.98
C ILE A 2 -32.17 4.67 -21.81
N TYR A 3 -33.14 5.00 -22.67
CA TYR A 3 -34.08 6.08 -22.41
C TYR A 3 -34.97 5.59 -21.26
N VAL A 4 -34.83 6.19 -20.08
CA VAL A 4 -35.90 6.14 -19.08
C VAL A 4 -36.74 7.38 -19.35
N CYS A 5 -37.99 7.15 -19.75
CA CYS A 5 -39.04 8.17 -19.79
C CYS A 5 -39.18 8.79 -18.39
N PHE A 6 -38.65 9.98 -18.18
CA PHE A 6 -39.13 10.85 -17.10
C PHE A 6 -40.27 11.69 -17.65
N SER A 7 -41.47 11.12 -17.66
CA SER A 7 -42.74 11.87 -17.81
C SER A 7 -43.74 11.50 -16.72
N GLU A 8 -43.25 11.05 -15.57
CA GLU A 8 -44.05 10.89 -14.36
C GLU A 8 -43.80 12.10 -13.46
N GLU A 9 -44.87 12.63 -12.88
CA GLU A 9 -44.87 13.80 -11.99
C GLU A 9 -43.77 13.66 -10.93
N LEU A 10 -42.95 14.70 -10.74
CA LEU A 10 -41.94 14.73 -9.68
C LEU A 10 -42.61 14.38 -8.35
N ALA A 11 -42.15 13.32 -7.69
CA ALA A 11 -42.71 12.89 -6.42
C ALA A 11 -42.60 14.03 -5.40
N PRO A 12 -43.69 14.42 -4.71
CA PRO A 12 -43.62 15.35 -3.59
C PRO A 12 -42.67 14.84 -2.50
N PHE A 13 -42.06 15.75 -1.72
CA PHE A 13 -41.07 15.41 -0.68
C PHE A 13 -41.53 14.31 0.28
N SER A 14 -42.78 14.38 0.74
CA SER A 14 -43.38 13.37 1.62
C SER A 14 -43.50 11.99 0.96
N VAL A 15 -43.82 11.94 -0.34
CA VAL A 15 -43.94 10.69 -1.11
C VAL A 15 -42.56 10.08 -1.31
N ALA A 16 -41.58 10.89 -1.76
CA ALA A 16 -40.20 10.44 -1.95
C ALA A 16 -39.59 9.91 -0.65
N CYS A 17 -39.89 10.53 0.50
CA CYS A 17 -39.44 10.07 1.81
C CYS A 17 -39.83 8.62 2.11
N GLU A 18 -41.09 8.27 1.84
CA GLU A 18 -41.65 6.95 2.13
C GLU A 18 -41.25 5.92 1.07
N GLU A 19 -41.31 6.28 -0.21
CA GLU A 19 -40.97 5.37 -1.32
C GLU A 19 -39.50 4.96 -1.30
N ASN A 20 -38.58 5.91 -1.08
CA ASN A 20 -37.15 5.64 -1.00
C ASN A 20 -36.83 4.68 0.17
N THR A 21 -37.42 4.93 1.35
CA THR A 21 -37.23 4.05 2.51
C THR A 21 -37.85 2.68 2.27
N ASN A 22 -39.12 2.61 1.87
CA ASN A 22 -39.84 1.35 1.70
C ASN A 22 -39.22 0.49 0.59
N GLY A 23 -38.82 1.10 -0.53
CA GLY A 23 -38.13 0.41 -1.62
C GLY A 23 -36.81 -0.21 -1.17
N LEU A 24 -35.99 0.54 -0.43
CA LEU A 24 -34.72 0.05 0.08
C LEU A 24 -34.89 -1.04 1.15
N LEU A 25 -35.79 -0.83 2.12
CA LEU A 25 -36.06 -1.81 3.17
C LEU A 25 -36.63 -3.11 2.60
N LYS A 26 -37.59 -3.02 1.68
CA LYS A 26 -38.16 -4.19 1.00
C LYS A 26 -37.06 -5.00 0.31
N ALA A 27 -36.25 -4.34 -0.53
CA ALA A 27 -35.15 -4.99 -1.23
C ALA A 27 -34.13 -5.65 -0.27
N PHE A 28 -33.88 -5.04 0.88
CA PHE A 28 -32.94 -5.54 1.88
C PHE A 28 -33.49 -6.73 2.69
N TYR A 29 -34.71 -6.63 3.22
CA TYR A 29 -35.30 -7.62 4.11
C TYR A 29 -35.95 -8.81 3.40
N GLU A 30 -36.29 -8.70 2.11
CA GLU A 30 -36.72 -9.86 1.30
C GLU A 30 -35.56 -10.85 1.03
N ARG A 31 -34.32 -10.50 1.41
CA ARG A 31 -33.13 -11.33 1.20
C ARG A 31 -32.68 -11.97 2.51
N PRO A 32 -32.15 -13.20 2.47
CA PRO A 32 -31.76 -13.96 3.67
C PRO A 32 -30.56 -13.35 4.43
N GLY A 33 -29.83 -12.40 3.82
CA GLY A 33 -28.76 -11.68 4.49
C GLY A 33 -28.02 -10.72 3.56
N VAL A 34 -27.13 -9.91 4.15
CA VAL A 34 -26.42 -8.82 3.44
C VAL A 34 -25.62 -9.32 2.23
N SER A 35 -24.99 -10.49 2.34
CA SER A 35 -24.23 -11.07 1.21
C SER A 35 -25.12 -11.37 0.00
N SER A 36 -26.31 -11.95 0.22
CA SER A 36 -27.30 -12.20 -0.84
C SER A 36 -27.86 -10.90 -1.40
N PHE A 37 -28.18 -9.93 -0.53
CA PHE A 37 -28.60 -8.60 -0.95
C PHE A 37 -27.56 -7.92 -1.86
N LEU A 38 -26.26 -8.02 -1.56
CA LEU A 38 -25.21 -7.38 -2.35
C LEU A 38 -24.89 -8.09 -3.66
N SER A 39 -25.20 -9.39 -3.80
CA SER A 39 -24.83 -10.19 -4.98
C SER A 39 -25.96 -10.41 -6.00
N GLU A 40 -27.21 -10.15 -5.62
CA GLU A 40 -28.37 -10.32 -6.51
C GLU A 40 -28.37 -9.29 -7.65
N GLU A 41 -28.47 -9.76 -8.90
CA GLU A 41 -28.45 -8.89 -10.10
C GLU A 41 -29.83 -8.27 -10.41
N ASP A 42 -30.91 -8.99 -10.10
CA ASP A 42 -32.28 -8.62 -10.45
C ASP A 42 -32.93 -7.60 -9.48
N VAL A 43 -32.20 -7.13 -8.47
CA VAL A 43 -32.72 -6.17 -7.48
C VAL A 43 -32.52 -4.74 -7.97
N HIS A 44 -33.59 -4.09 -8.37
CA HIS A 44 -33.62 -2.65 -8.63
C HIS A 44 -34.20 -1.88 -7.45
N ILE A 45 -33.46 -0.91 -6.93
CA ILE A 45 -33.88 -0.01 -5.86
C ILE A 45 -34.04 1.37 -6.49
N PRO A 46 -35.28 1.80 -6.78
CA PRO A 46 -35.50 3.13 -7.28
C PRO A 46 -35.19 4.14 -6.17
N ILE A 47 -34.40 5.16 -6.51
CA ILE A 47 -34.08 6.27 -5.60
C ILE A 47 -34.56 7.54 -6.28
N PHE A 48 -35.58 8.15 -5.70
CA PHE A 48 -36.29 9.29 -6.26
C PHE A 48 -35.74 10.59 -5.67
N PRO A 49 -35.21 11.50 -6.53
CA PRO A 49 -34.96 12.87 -6.13
C PRO A 49 -36.28 13.64 -6.04
N SER A 50 -36.32 14.65 -5.19
CA SER A 50 -37.54 15.39 -4.87
C SER A 50 -37.27 16.88 -4.80
N VAL A 51 -38.29 17.65 -5.21
CA VAL A 51 -38.46 19.05 -4.78
C VAL A 51 -39.05 19.09 -3.38
N VAL A 52 -38.81 20.16 -2.65
CA VAL A 52 -39.41 20.41 -1.33
C VAL A 52 -40.61 21.32 -1.54
N GLY A 53 -41.82 20.90 -1.19
CA GLY A 53 -43.03 21.67 -1.54
C GLY A 53 -43.09 23.05 -0.86
N ASN A 54 -42.64 23.11 0.40
CA ASN A 54 -42.45 24.35 1.15
C ASN A 54 -41.17 24.22 2.00
N ALA A 55 -40.06 24.74 1.48
CA ALA A 55 -38.75 24.55 2.12
C ALA A 55 -38.68 25.19 3.51
N ALA A 56 -39.39 26.30 3.73
CA ALA A 56 -39.42 27.00 5.00
C ALA A 56 -40.12 26.22 6.12
N GLU A 57 -41.09 25.35 5.79
CA GLU A 57 -41.81 24.52 6.75
C GLU A 57 -41.17 23.15 6.99
N GLU A 58 -40.41 22.64 6.01
CA GLU A 58 -39.83 21.30 6.06
C GLU A 58 -38.35 21.28 6.42
N LEU A 59 -37.63 22.39 6.24
CA LEU A 59 -36.18 22.48 6.44
C LEU A 59 -35.77 23.54 7.48
N LYS A 60 -34.61 23.32 8.10
CA LYS A 60 -33.94 24.24 9.01
C LYS A 60 -32.52 24.49 8.53
N TYR A 61 -32.14 25.77 8.50
CA TYR A 61 -30.80 26.21 8.11
C TYR A 61 -29.98 26.68 9.32
N THR A 62 -28.73 26.24 9.41
CA THR A 62 -27.76 26.76 10.37
C THR A 62 -26.46 27.13 9.67
N PHE A 63 -25.87 28.27 10.03
CA PHE A 63 -24.72 28.85 9.35
C PHE A 63 -23.50 28.86 10.25
N ASP A 64 -22.33 28.60 9.68
CA ASP A 64 -21.06 28.63 10.40
C ASP A 64 -19.91 29.03 9.48
N LEU A 65 -18.82 29.53 10.08
CA LEU A 65 -17.54 29.68 9.43
C LEU A 65 -16.65 28.49 9.82
N ASP A 66 -16.17 27.73 8.84
CA ASP A 66 -15.27 26.57 9.08
C ASP A 66 -13.80 26.97 9.01
N GLY A 67 -13.50 28.12 8.42
CA GLY A 67 -12.16 28.63 8.28
C GLY A 67 -12.08 30.05 7.76
N VAL A 68 -11.00 30.72 8.12
CA VAL A 68 -10.70 32.10 7.72
C VAL A 68 -9.23 32.18 7.33
N VAL A 69 -8.96 32.78 6.18
CA VAL A 69 -7.60 33.15 5.77
C VAL A 69 -7.55 34.63 5.45
N VAL A 70 -6.63 35.34 6.12
CA VAL A 70 -6.35 36.76 5.93
C VAL A 70 -5.01 36.88 5.24
N LEU A 71 -4.97 37.48 4.06
CA LEU A 71 -3.71 37.81 3.38
C LEU A 71 -3.28 39.21 3.79
N LEU A 72 -2.03 39.33 4.23
CA LEU A 72 -1.50 40.56 4.83
C LEU A 72 -0.60 41.27 3.83
N SER A 73 -0.82 42.58 3.65
CA SER A 73 0.15 43.47 2.99
C SER A 73 1.21 43.92 3.99
N ASP A 74 0.84 44.04 5.26
CA ASP A 74 1.73 44.37 6.37
C ASP A 74 1.47 43.46 7.57
N VAL A 75 2.51 42.79 8.07
CA VAL A 75 2.41 41.91 9.24
C VAL A 75 2.20 42.71 10.53
N SER A 76 2.57 43.99 10.57
CA SER A 76 2.41 44.86 11.74
C SER A 76 0.94 45.15 12.07
N CYS A 77 0.03 44.92 11.12
CA CYS A 77 -1.41 45.13 11.34
C CYS A 77 -2.05 44.13 12.29
N ILE A 78 -1.36 43.04 12.68
CA ILE A 78 -1.90 42.03 13.58
C ILE A 78 -2.12 42.63 14.97
N LYS A 79 -3.40 42.69 15.39
CA LYS A 79 -3.85 43.18 16.70
C LYS A 79 -3.92 42.07 17.74
N ALA A 80 -4.32 40.88 17.32
CA ALA A 80 -4.37 39.70 18.18
C ALA A 80 -2.99 39.31 18.71
N GLY A 81 -2.92 38.78 19.93
CA GLY A 81 -1.65 38.45 20.58
C GLY A 81 -0.81 37.44 19.80
N VAL A 82 0.42 37.81 19.48
CA VAL A 82 1.46 36.92 18.95
C VAL A 82 2.39 36.61 20.10
N HIS A 83 2.39 35.37 20.60
CA HIS A 83 3.18 35.02 21.80
C HIS A 83 4.63 34.69 21.49
N TYR A 84 4.89 34.16 20.29
CA TYR A 84 6.23 33.84 19.84
C TYR A 84 6.36 33.84 18.32
N LEU A 85 7.59 34.05 17.86
CA LEU A 85 8.00 33.87 16.48
C LEU A 85 9.14 32.85 16.38
N SER A 86 9.02 31.93 15.43
CA SER A 86 10.06 30.99 15.03
C SER A 86 11.04 31.72 14.12
N VAL A 87 12.26 31.95 14.63
CA VAL A 87 13.31 32.69 13.92
C VAL A 87 14.43 31.75 13.47
N GLY A 88 14.41 30.49 13.92
CA GLY A 88 15.43 29.47 13.62
C GLY A 88 15.63 29.23 12.13
N LYS A 89 16.82 28.74 11.75
CA LYS A 89 17.11 28.36 10.36
C LYS A 89 16.05 27.37 9.85
N VAL A 90 15.53 27.64 8.66
CA VAL A 90 14.61 26.79 7.92
C VAL A 90 15.44 25.79 7.13
N ASP A 91 15.09 24.52 7.25
CA ASP A 91 15.63 23.41 6.48
C ASP A 91 14.48 22.66 5.78
N VAL A 92 14.80 21.57 5.10
CA VAL A 92 13.83 20.75 4.37
C VAL A 92 12.77 20.14 5.30
N SER A 93 13.08 19.90 6.58
CA SER A 93 12.15 19.28 7.53
C SER A 93 11.05 20.22 8.00
N LYS A 94 11.33 21.54 8.05
CA LYS A 94 10.37 22.57 8.46
C LYS A 94 9.53 23.11 7.31
N LEU A 95 10.02 22.97 6.09
CA LEU A 95 9.36 23.47 4.89
C LEU A 95 8.19 22.57 4.52
N SER A 96 7.03 23.16 4.28
CA SER A 96 5.85 22.42 3.82
C SER A 96 5.22 23.08 2.60
N ASN A 97 4.55 22.27 1.77
CA ASN A 97 3.83 22.78 0.61
C ASN A 97 2.55 23.47 1.09
N HIS A 98 2.43 24.79 0.97
CA HIS A 98 1.28 25.55 1.46
C HIS A 98 0.11 25.64 0.46
N TRP A 99 0.14 24.89 -0.65
CA TRP A 99 -0.93 24.91 -1.66
C TRP A 99 -2.30 24.58 -1.06
N HIS A 100 -2.38 23.60 -0.16
CA HIS A 100 -3.63 23.20 0.48
C HIS A 100 -4.23 24.28 1.39
N ILE A 101 -3.39 25.20 1.88
CA ILE A 101 -3.82 26.43 2.57
C ILE A 101 -4.35 27.39 1.50
N LEU A 102 -3.52 27.80 0.53
CA LEU A 102 -3.81 28.95 -0.33
C LEU A 102 -4.79 28.70 -1.49
N LYS A 103 -4.99 27.45 -1.92
CA LYS A 103 -5.67 27.13 -3.20
C LYS A 103 -7.08 27.69 -3.36
N LYS A 104 -7.84 27.85 -2.27
CA LYS A 104 -9.19 28.43 -2.29
C LYS A 104 -9.20 29.95 -2.06
N HIS A 105 -8.06 30.53 -1.70
CA HIS A 105 -7.92 31.87 -1.10
C HIS A 105 -7.23 32.89 -2.00
N LEU A 106 -6.75 32.43 -3.16
CA LEU A 106 -6.20 33.27 -4.20
C LEU A 106 -7.18 33.28 -5.38
N ASP A 107 -7.32 34.44 -6.03
CA ASP A 107 -8.10 34.56 -7.26
C ASP A 107 -7.32 33.93 -8.41
N LEU A 108 -7.49 32.62 -8.60
CA LEU A 108 -6.72 31.82 -9.56
C LEU A 108 -6.97 32.22 -11.01
N ARG A 109 -8.04 32.95 -11.31
CA ARG A 109 -8.35 33.49 -12.64
C ARG A 109 -7.31 34.51 -13.11
N ARG A 110 -6.56 35.10 -12.17
CA ARG A 110 -5.44 36.00 -12.45
C ARG A 110 -4.16 35.27 -12.86
N TYR A 111 -4.17 33.95 -12.82
CA TYR A 111 -3.01 33.12 -13.16
C TYR A 111 -3.22 32.43 -14.50
N SER A 112 -2.14 32.26 -15.26
CA SER A 112 -2.14 31.32 -16.36
C SER A 112 -2.17 29.88 -15.83
N ARG A 113 -2.42 28.91 -16.73
CA ARG A 113 -2.34 27.48 -16.38
C ARG A 113 -0.97 27.11 -15.80
N ASP A 114 0.10 27.68 -16.35
CA ASP A 114 1.46 27.47 -15.87
C ASP A 114 1.70 28.16 -14.52
N GLY A 115 1.09 29.33 -14.32
CA GLY A 115 1.05 30.02 -13.02
C GLY A 115 0.42 29.17 -11.92
N VAL A 116 -0.75 28.56 -12.17
CA VAL A 116 -1.40 27.67 -11.20
C VAL A 116 -0.55 26.43 -10.94
N ASN A 117 0.03 25.81 -11.97
CA ASN A 117 0.94 24.66 -11.81
C ASN A 117 2.18 25.00 -10.96
N ALA A 118 2.68 26.23 -11.07
CA ALA A 118 3.76 26.73 -10.23
C ALA A 118 3.30 26.99 -8.79
N LEU A 119 2.12 27.58 -8.61
CA LEU A 119 1.52 27.85 -7.31
C LEU A 119 1.22 26.57 -6.51
N GLN A 120 0.88 25.47 -7.18
CA GLN A 120 0.73 24.13 -6.56
C GLN A 120 2.01 23.62 -5.87
N LYS A 121 3.16 24.22 -6.20
CA LYS A 121 4.47 23.88 -5.63
C LYS A 121 4.95 24.95 -4.64
N CYS A 122 4.10 25.88 -4.21
CA CYS A 122 4.47 26.89 -3.24
C CYS A 122 4.95 26.25 -1.93
N MET A 123 5.93 26.87 -1.30
CA MET A 123 6.59 26.33 -0.12
C MET A 123 6.59 27.39 0.98
N GLY A 124 6.31 26.99 2.20
CA GLY A 124 6.28 27.92 3.32
C GLY A 124 6.54 27.27 4.65
N VAL A 125 6.54 28.14 5.67
CA VAL A 125 6.72 27.78 7.07
C VAL A 125 5.68 28.49 7.94
N VAL A 126 5.29 27.83 9.02
CA VAL A 126 4.52 28.45 10.09
C VAL A 126 5.49 29.19 11.01
N LEU A 127 5.35 30.51 11.13
CA LEU A 127 6.19 31.34 11.98
C LEU A 127 5.74 31.34 13.43
N GLY A 128 4.44 31.29 13.69
CA GLY A 128 3.93 31.42 15.05
C GLY A 128 2.44 31.15 15.18
N LEU A 129 1.99 31.11 16.43
CA LEU A 129 0.59 31.04 16.81
C LEU A 129 0.11 32.43 17.25
N VAL A 130 -1.03 32.83 16.70
CA VAL A 130 -1.73 34.07 17.03
C VAL A 130 -3.00 33.72 17.82
N ASP A 131 -3.36 34.58 18.77
CA ASP A 131 -4.58 34.43 19.57
C ASP A 131 -5.82 34.16 18.72
N GLY A 132 -6.73 33.38 19.28
CA GLY A 132 -7.88 32.85 18.53
C GLY A 132 -7.58 31.57 17.74
N GLY A 133 -6.33 31.06 17.80
CA GLY A 133 -5.92 29.79 17.20
C GLY A 133 -5.50 29.91 15.73
N TYR A 134 -4.98 31.08 15.34
CA TYR A 134 -4.52 31.33 13.97
C TYR A 134 -3.04 30.97 13.83
N PHE A 135 -2.68 30.44 12.67
CA PHE A 135 -1.29 30.25 12.27
C PHE A 135 -0.83 31.44 11.43
N LEU A 136 0.30 32.05 11.81
CA LEU A 136 0.99 33.03 10.98
C LEU A 136 1.94 32.31 10.03
N ASN A 137 1.64 32.37 8.74
CA ASN A 137 2.39 31.67 7.69
C ASN A 137 3.20 32.64 6.85
N MET A 138 4.41 32.20 6.48
CA MET A 138 5.27 32.86 5.50
C MET A 138 5.48 31.91 4.32
N THR A 139 4.99 32.29 3.14
CA THR A 139 4.93 31.39 1.98
C THR A 139 5.59 32.00 0.76
N CYS A 140 6.51 31.27 0.13
CA CYS A 140 7.07 31.62 -1.17
C CYS A 140 6.13 31.15 -2.29
N VAL A 141 5.68 32.10 -3.10
CA VAL A 141 4.74 31.92 -4.21
C VAL A 141 5.32 32.54 -5.50
N PRO A 142 4.91 32.08 -6.71
CA PRO A 142 5.38 32.65 -7.96
C PRO A 142 5.04 34.14 -8.05
N LYS A 143 6.00 34.98 -8.44
CA LYS A 143 5.81 36.43 -8.59
C LYS A 143 5.02 36.80 -9.84
N ASN A 144 5.34 36.16 -10.97
CA ASN A 144 4.61 36.36 -12.21
C ASN A 144 3.49 35.32 -12.34
N PRO A 145 2.21 35.73 -12.30
CA PRO A 145 1.09 34.81 -12.39
C PRO A 145 0.87 34.25 -13.82
N ASP A 146 1.40 34.91 -14.85
CA ASP A 146 1.23 34.50 -16.25
C ASP A 146 2.39 33.65 -16.77
N HIS A 147 3.62 33.95 -16.35
CA HIS A 147 4.85 33.32 -16.85
C HIS A 147 5.71 32.83 -15.69
N ALA A 148 5.34 31.67 -15.12
CA ALA A 148 6.09 31.08 -14.02
C ALA A 148 7.51 30.68 -14.45
N HIS A 149 8.49 30.99 -13.61
CA HIS A 149 9.89 30.67 -13.88
C HIS A 149 10.10 29.16 -14.08
N PRO A 150 10.97 28.71 -15.01
CA PRO A 150 11.19 27.27 -15.28
C PRO A 150 11.61 26.44 -14.06
N MET A 151 12.15 27.05 -13.00
CA MET A 151 12.48 26.35 -11.75
C MET A 151 11.28 25.62 -11.15
N PHE A 152 10.05 26.14 -11.35
CA PHE A 152 8.83 25.51 -10.87
C PHE A 152 8.53 24.18 -11.55
N LYS A 153 9.29 23.77 -12.58
CA LYS A 153 9.19 22.42 -13.14
C LYS A 153 9.73 21.35 -12.18
N LYS A 154 10.71 21.66 -11.32
CA LYS A 154 11.35 20.71 -10.40
C LYS A 154 11.11 21.10 -8.93
N GLU A 155 10.42 20.24 -8.18
CA GLU A 155 10.07 20.51 -6.78
C GLU A 155 11.31 20.77 -5.90
N LEU A 156 12.40 20.01 -6.09
CA LEU A 156 13.66 20.21 -5.36
C LEU A 156 14.27 21.61 -5.58
N SER A 157 14.17 22.15 -6.80
CA SER A 157 14.65 23.49 -7.12
C SER A 157 13.82 24.57 -6.41
N VAL A 158 12.50 24.40 -6.39
CA VAL A 158 11.58 25.29 -5.67
C VAL A 158 11.87 25.27 -4.17
N LYS A 159 12.08 24.08 -3.57
CA LYS A 159 12.43 23.94 -2.15
C LYS A 159 13.75 24.64 -1.81
N GLY A 160 14.79 24.43 -2.62
CA GLY A 160 16.10 25.04 -2.39
C GLY A 160 16.04 26.57 -2.40
N HIS A 161 15.34 27.15 -3.38
CA HIS A 161 15.20 28.62 -3.48
C HIS A 161 14.34 29.20 -2.35
N ALA A 162 13.21 28.56 -2.03
CA ALA A 162 12.36 28.98 -0.92
C ALA A 162 13.12 28.96 0.41
N ILE A 163 13.93 27.93 0.67
CA ILE A 163 14.79 27.87 1.87
C ILE A 163 15.77 29.06 1.90
N GLY A 164 16.36 29.42 0.76
CA GLY A 164 17.24 30.58 0.64
C GLY A 164 16.53 31.89 1.00
N MET A 165 15.38 32.16 0.38
CA MET A 165 14.60 33.38 0.61
C MET A 165 14.08 33.48 2.05
N LEU A 166 13.49 32.41 2.58
CA LEU A 166 12.93 32.40 3.94
C LEU A 166 14.04 32.61 4.99
N ASN A 167 15.20 31.96 4.82
CA ASN A 167 16.34 32.18 5.71
C ASN A 167 16.93 33.59 5.58
N ALA A 168 16.93 34.18 4.38
CA ALA A 168 17.38 35.55 4.19
C ALA A 168 16.51 36.55 4.98
N VAL A 169 15.18 36.38 4.98
CA VAL A 169 14.27 37.20 5.81
C VAL A 169 14.60 37.06 7.29
N LEU A 170 14.72 35.83 7.78
CA LEU A 170 14.97 35.57 9.21
C LEU A 170 16.36 36.05 9.64
N GLN A 171 17.35 35.98 8.75
CA GLN A 171 18.69 36.50 9.01
C GLN A 171 18.69 38.03 9.07
N ASN A 172 18.06 38.69 8.10
CA ASN A 172 17.94 40.15 8.08
C ASN A 172 17.16 40.67 9.30
N PHE A 173 16.12 39.95 9.72
CA PHE A 173 15.39 40.24 10.96
C PHE A 173 16.30 40.17 12.19
N ARG A 174 17.12 39.11 12.34
CA ARG A 174 18.09 39.00 13.45
C ARG A 174 19.11 40.13 13.43
N GLU A 175 19.62 40.49 12.26
CA GLU A 175 20.60 41.56 12.10
C GLU A 175 20.01 42.90 12.50
N ARG A 176 18.78 43.20 12.05
CA ARG A 176 18.05 44.40 12.47
C ARG A 176 17.81 44.46 13.97
N LEU A 177 17.43 43.34 14.61
CA LEU A 177 17.28 43.28 16.06
C LEU A 177 18.60 43.56 16.80
N LYS A 178 19.75 43.10 16.27
CA LYS A 178 21.08 43.36 16.84
C LYS A 178 21.54 44.80 16.64
N MET A 179 21.07 45.47 15.58
CA MET A 179 21.40 46.86 15.26
C MET A 179 20.42 47.88 15.86
N LEU A 180 19.49 47.44 16.73
CA LEU A 180 18.57 48.35 17.41
C LEU A 180 19.33 49.36 18.30
N PRO A 181 18.85 50.62 18.39
CA PRO A 181 19.39 51.60 19.32
C PRO A 181 19.35 51.10 20.78
N PRO A 182 20.26 51.55 21.66
CA PRO A 182 20.31 51.09 23.06
C PRO A 182 18.97 51.14 23.80
N LYS A 183 18.19 52.21 23.60
CA LYS A 183 16.86 52.39 24.20
C LYS A 183 15.86 51.31 23.78
N GLU A 184 15.95 50.83 22.54
CA GLU A 184 15.04 49.79 22.03
C GLU A 184 15.48 48.38 22.43
N LEU A 185 16.77 48.18 22.76
CA LEU A 185 17.28 46.92 23.31
C LEU A 185 16.76 46.64 24.74
N GLU A 186 16.38 47.69 25.47
CA GLU A 186 15.75 47.59 26.80
C GLU A 186 14.29 47.13 26.74
N ARG A 187 13.71 46.95 25.55
CA ARG A 187 12.35 46.42 25.43
C ARG A 187 12.25 45.02 26.04
N PRO A 188 11.23 44.73 26.85
CA PRO A 188 11.05 43.44 27.50
C PRO A 188 11.13 42.22 26.58
N SER A 189 10.58 42.29 25.36
CA SER A 189 10.62 41.18 24.39
C SER A 189 12.02 40.94 23.83
N ILE A 190 12.83 42.00 23.71
CA ILE A 190 14.22 41.95 23.24
C ILE A 190 15.11 41.40 24.34
N MET A 191 15.00 41.92 25.57
CA MET A 191 15.79 41.46 26.72
C MET A 191 15.58 39.98 27.05
N LYS A 192 14.34 39.48 26.91
CA LYS A 192 14.02 38.06 27.13
C LYS A 192 14.53 37.14 26.02
N SER A 193 14.98 37.70 24.90
CA SER A 193 15.39 36.96 23.71
C SER A 193 16.91 37.00 23.56
N HIS A 194 17.55 35.83 23.55
CA HIS A 194 19.00 35.77 23.37
C HIS A 194 19.38 36.04 21.91
N LEU A 195 19.60 37.32 21.55
CA LEU A 195 19.85 37.76 20.16
C LEU A 195 21.08 37.10 19.50
N GLY A 196 22.05 36.63 20.29
CA GLY A 196 23.21 35.88 19.79
C GLY A 196 22.87 34.50 19.19
N ASN A 197 21.76 33.88 19.62
CA ASN A 197 21.30 32.58 19.13
C ASN A 197 19.75 32.53 19.11
N LEU A 198 19.17 33.35 18.23
CA LEU A 198 17.73 33.53 18.15
C LEU A 198 17.08 32.43 17.28
N THR A 199 16.70 31.32 17.90
CA THR A 199 15.88 30.26 17.28
C THR A 199 14.39 30.51 17.47
N ARG A 200 14.01 31.10 18.60
CA ARG A 200 12.64 31.50 18.92
C ARG A 200 12.68 32.82 19.67
N MET A 201 11.75 33.70 19.36
CA MET A 201 11.59 35.00 20.03
C MET A 201 10.25 34.99 20.76
N ASN A 202 10.25 35.32 22.05
CA ASN A 202 9.01 35.57 22.78
C ASN A 202 8.58 37.00 22.51
N VAL A 203 7.31 37.19 22.16
CA VAL A 203 6.76 38.50 21.81
C VAL A 203 5.75 38.86 22.90
N LEU A 204 6.04 39.91 23.65
CA LEU A 204 5.14 40.43 24.67
C LEU A 204 4.19 41.44 24.04
N HIS A 205 2.95 41.49 24.54
CA HIS A 205 1.89 42.30 23.99
C HIS A 205 2.29 43.79 23.83
N SER A 206 3.02 44.35 24.80
CA SER A 206 3.48 45.75 24.78
C SER A 206 4.48 46.07 23.67
N ASP A 207 5.23 45.08 23.17
CA ASP A 207 6.24 45.26 22.11
C ASP A 207 5.83 44.63 20.77
N GLN A 208 4.65 43.98 20.70
CA GLN A 208 4.25 43.20 19.53
C GLN A 208 4.30 44.03 18.25
N LYS A 209 3.67 45.20 18.25
CA LYS A 209 3.63 46.09 17.08
C LYS A 209 5.04 46.41 16.58
N PHE A 210 5.92 46.83 17.51
CA PHE A 210 7.32 47.12 17.19
C PHE A 210 8.06 45.91 16.61
N VAL A 211 7.95 44.73 17.23
CA VAL A 211 8.62 43.51 16.75
C VAL A 211 8.13 43.13 15.35
N LEU A 212 6.84 43.22 15.10
CA LEU A 212 6.25 42.92 13.79
C LEU A 212 6.61 43.97 12.73
N GLU A 213 6.74 45.24 13.09
CA GLU A 213 7.27 46.30 12.20
C GLU A 213 8.72 46.00 11.78
N VAL A 214 9.60 45.65 12.73
CA VAL A 214 10.98 45.25 12.42
C VAL A 214 11.01 44.01 11.52
N PHE A 215 10.12 43.05 11.77
CA PHE A 215 9.98 41.88 10.90
C PHE A 215 9.50 42.23 9.50
N CYS A 216 8.51 43.12 9.38
CA CYS A 216 7.98 43.59 8.10
C CYS A 216 9.04 44.34 7.27
N GLN A 217 9.91 45.11 7.92
CA GLN A 217 11.07 45.74 7.26
C GLN A 217 12.07 44.70 6.74
N ALA A 218 12.35 43.65 7.51
CA ALA A 218 13.21 42.56 7.08
C ALA A 218 12.61 41.83 5.87
N LEU A 219 11.31 41.53 5.91
CA LEU A 219 10.56 40.93 4.82
C LEU A 219 10.68 41.76 3.53
N SER A 220 10.38 43.06 3.63
CA SER A 220 10.40 43.98 2.49
C SER A 220 11.77 44.10 1.83
N SER A 221 12.86 43.94 2.59
CA SER A 221 14.22 44.00 2.06
C SER A 221 14.62 42.77 1.22
N VAL A 222 13.94 41.63 1.41
CA VAL A 222 14.18 40.39 0.66
C VAL A 222 13.16 40.18 -0.46
N ASN A 223 11.96 40.74 -0.33
CA ASN A 223 10.82 40.48 -1.20
C ASN A 223 10.89 41.15 -2.60
N ASN A 224 12.10 41.36 -3.13
CA ASN A 224 12.38 41.97 -4.44
C ASN A 224 12.84 40.96 -5.51
N ASP A 225 12.87 39.66 -5.18
CA ASP A 225 13.24 38.58 -6.10
C ASP A 225 12.39 38.63 -7.40
N LEU A 226 12.97 38.23 -8.54
CA LEU A 226 12.32 38.32 -9.85
C LEU A 226 11.30 37.19 -10.09
N ASP A 227 11.50 36.03 -9.48
CA ASP A 227 10.79 34.80 -9.77
C ASP A 227 9.76 34.43 -8.69
N MET A 228 10.07 34.75 -7.44
CA MET A 228 9.23 34.48 -6.27
C MET A 228 8.92 35.75 -5.47
N HIS A 229 7.80 35.73 -4.77
CA HIS A 229 7.51 36.68 -3.71
C HIS A 229 7.04 35.94 -2.46
N ILE A 230 7.19 36.58 -1.31
CA ILE A 230 6.78 36.07 -0.01
C ILE A 230 5.40 36.65 0.32
N LEU A 231 4.44 35.76 0.52
CA LEU A 231 3.08 36.05 0.94
C LEU A 231 2.93 35.73 2.43
N MET A 232 2.44 36.72 3.19
CA MET A 232 2.12 36.59 4.60
C MET A 232 0.63 36.33 4.76
N SER A 233 0.27 35.37 5.61
CA SER A 233 -1.14 35.08 5.88
C SER A 233 -1.40 34.60 7.30
N LEU A 234 -2.58 34.92 7.82
CA LEU A 234 -3.16 34.25 8.98
C LEU A 234 -4.13 33.20 8.49
N SER A 235 -4.03 31.97 9.00
CA SER A 235 -4.96 30.90 8.63
C SER A 235 -5.49 30.14 9.84
N LYS A 236 -6.79 29.84 9.82
CA LYS A 236 -7.47 28.96 10.77
C LYS A 236 -8.50 28.12 10.03
N PHE A 237 -8.51 26.81 10.27
CA PHE A 237 -9.42 25.85 9.63
C PHE A 237 -9.97 24.83 10.64
N GLY A 238 -11.10 24.22 10.33
CA GLY A 238 -11.65 23.07 11.05
C GLY A 238 -12.35 23.41 12.36
N GLN A 239 -12.73 24.67 12.55
CA GLN A 239 -13.50 25.12 13.71
C GLN A 239 -14.76 25.83 13.22
N LYS A 240 -15.82 25.05 13.00
CA LYS A 240 -17.16 25.54 12.69
C LYS A 240 -17.66 26.45 13.83
N ASP A 241 -17.67 27.75 13.58
CA ASP A 241 -18.14 28.78 14.51
C ASP A 241 -19.39 29.46 13.95
N ASP A 242 -20.49 29.39 14.70
CA ASP A 242 -21.79 29.99 14.37
C ASP A 242 -21.90 31.45 14.84
N ARG A 243 -20.89 31.95 15.55
CA ARG A 243 -20.85 33.32 16.06
C ARG A 243 -20.35 34.30 15.02
N GLU A 244 -20.62 35.57 15.28
CA GLU A 244 -20.07 36.66 14.50
C GLU A 244 -18.55 36.69 14.59
N PHE A 245 -17.91 36.81 13.42
CA PHE A 245 -16.47 36.94 13.31
C PHE A 245 -16.07 38.42 13.29
N ASN A 246 -15.22 38.83 14.23
CA ASN A 246 -14.69 40.19 14.30
C ASN A 246 -13.28 40.24 13.69
N LEU A 247 -13.18 40.67 12.43
CA LEU A 247 -11.91 40.89 11.73
C LEU A 247 -11.10 42.02 12.40
N GLY A 248 -11.77 43.07 12.86
CA GLY A 248 -11.12 44.23 13.50
C GLY A 248 -10.44 43.92 14.83
N ALA A 249 -10.83 42.82 15.50
CA ALA A 249 -10.13 42.30 16.66
C ALA A 249 -8.86 41.49 16.31
N LEU A 250 -8.78 40.98 15.07
CA LEU A 250 -7.65 40.17 14.60
C LEU A 250 -6.56 41.05 13.97
N VAL A 251 -6.95 41.97 13.09
CA VAL A 251 -6.05 42.79 12.27
C VAL A 251 -6.57 44.21 12.09
N ASP A 252 -5.67 45.13 11.75
CA ASP A 252 -6.02 46.41 11.16
C ASP A 252 -6.36 46.25 9.66
N PRO A 253 -7.55 46.64 9.19
CA PRO A 253 -7.97 46.49 7.79
C PRO A 253 -7.03 47.14 6.78
N GLU A 254 -6.33 48.23 7.15
CA GLU A 254 -5.40 48.92 6.25
C GLU A 254 -4.21 48.03 5.83
N GLY A 255 -3.83 47.06 6.68
CA GLY A 255 -2.76 46.09 6.42
C GLY A 255 -3.22 44.77 5.80
N VAL A 256 -4.48 44.69 5.36
CA VAL A 256 -5.08 43.48 4.79
C VAL A 256 -5.21 43.63 3.27
N MET A 257 -4.73 42.64 2.53
CA MET A 257 -4.91 42.57 1.07
C MET A 257 -6.29 42.04 0.71
N ASN A 258 -6.68 40.93 1.32
CA ASN A 258 -8.01 40.33 1.21
C ASN A 258 -8.25 39.39 2.39
N VAL A 259 -9.52 39.06 2.59
CA VAL A 259 -9.95 38.03 3.53
C VAL A 259 -10.73 37.00 2.77
N SER A 260 -10.64 35.76 3.23
CA SER A 260 -11.41 34.68 2.66
C SER A 260 -12.07 33.86 3.74
N TYR A 261 -13.37 33.64 3.56
CA TYR A 261 -14.25 33.00 4.52
C TYR A 261 -14.75 31.68 3.94
N HIS A 262 -14.53 30.58 4.66
CA HIS A 262 -15.21 29.31 4.38
C HIS A 262 -16.54 29.34 5.11
N ALA A 263 -17.58 29.82 4.44
CA ALA A 263 -18.92 29.86 5.01
C ALA A 263 -19.68 28.59 4.63
N GLY A 264 -20.38 28.01 5.61
CA GLY A 264 -21.21 26.84 5.44
C GLY A 264 -22.66 27.13 5.80
N CYS A 265 -23.57 26.62 4.97
CA CYS A 265 -24.98 26.47 5.28
C CYS A 265 -25.27 24.98 5.46
N ASN A 266 -25.73 24.60 6.65
CA ASN A 266 -26.19 23.24 6.91
C ASN A 266 -27.71 23.22 6.76
N VAL A 267 -28.21 22.28 5.96
CA VAL A 267 -29.64 22.06 5.72
C VAL A 267 -30.04 20.78 6.44
N ARG A 268 -31.07 20.88 7.27
CA ARG A 268 -31.60 19.76 8.05
C ARG A 268 -33.11 19.69 7.92
N PRO A 269 -33.70 18.49 7.99
CA PRO A 269 -35.15 18.38 8.06
C PRO A 269 -35.66 18.88 9.41
N VAL A 270 -36.88 19.42 9.42
CA VAL A 270 -37.61 19.76 10.64
C VAL A 270 -37.96 18.49 11.42
N ASP A 271 -38.35 17.43 10.71
CA ASP A 271 -38.54 16.08 11.25
C ASP A 271 -37.18 15.38 11.42
N PRO A 272 -36.74 15.07 12.66
CA PRO A 272 -35.45 14.44 12.91
C PRO A 272 -35.39 12.95 12.50
N SER A 273 -36.49 12.36 12.02
CA SER A 273 -36.53 11.00 11.47
C SER A 273 -36.04 10.90 10.02
N ILE A 274 -35.79 12.04 9.37
CA ILE A 274 -35.43 12.11 7.96
C ILE A 274 -33.90 12.25 7.80
N ASP A 275 -33.34 11.48 6.86
CA ASP A 275 -31.97 11.59 6.36
C ASP A 275 -31.98 12.21 4.95
N LEU A 276 -31.07 13.14 4.67
CA LEU A 276 -31.03 13.90 3.42
C LEU A 276 -29.73 13.70 2.64
N PHE A 277 -29.82 13.53 1.31
CA PHE A 277 -28.70 13.55 0.38
C PHE A 277 -28.92 14.56 -0.75
N TRP A 278 -27.84 15.07 -1.32
CA TRP A 278 -27.91 15.82 -2.56
C TRP A 278 -28.16 14.87 -3.73
N SER A 279 -29.15 15.18 -4.57
CA SER A 279 -29.45 14.46 -5.80
C SER A 279 -28.36 14.71 -6.84
N ARG A 280 -27.90 13.63 -7.46
CA ARG A 280 -26.98 13.67 -8.60
C ARG A 280 -27.65 14.39 -9.77
N PHE A 281 -28.90 14.02 -10.08
CA PHE A 281 -29.69 14.64 -11.15
C PHE A 281 -29.86 16.14 -10.90
N GLY A 282 -30.38 16.54 -9.73
CA GLY A 282 -30.56 17.95 -9.39
C GLY A 282 -29.25 18.74 -9.43
N LEU A 283 -28.16 18.17 -8.90
CA LEU A 283 -26.84 18.81 -8.99
C LEU A 283 -26.42 19.06 -10.44
N GLN A 284 -26.64 18.09 -11.34
CA GLN A 284 -26.27 18.21 -12.76
C GLN A 284 -27.03 19.33 -13.50
N GLU A 285 -28.18 19.75 -13.00
CA GLU A 285 -28.94 20.89 -13.54
C GLU A 285 -28.36 22.24 -13.10
N VAL A 286 -27.66 22.30 -11.95
CA VAL A 286 -27.22 23.57 -11.35
C VAL A 286 -25.70 23.74 -11.26
N VAL A 287 -24.93 22.71 -11.62
CA VAL A 287 -23.47 22.76 -11.69
C VAL A 287 -22.98 22.35 -13.07
N GLY A 288 -21.96 23.03 -13.57
CA GLY A 288 -21.41 22.75 -14.89
C GLY A 288 -20.48 21.54 -14.92
N ARG A 289 -20.07 21.15 -16.14
CA ARG A 289 -19.31 19.91 -16.42
C ARG A 289 -17.91 19.90 -15.83
N ARG A 290 -17.40 21.04 -15.40
CA ARG A 290 -16.02 21.14 -14.93
C ARG A 290 -15.84 20.55 -13.53
N GLY A 291 -16.82 20.70 -12.63
CA GLY A 291 -16.70 20.18 -11.27
C GLY A 291 -16.78 18.64 -11.19
N THR A 292 -16.52 18.10 -10.00
CA THR A 292 -16.51 16.66 -9.76
C THR A 292 -17.67 16.23 -8.88
N LEU A 293 -18.38 15.18 -9.29
CA LEU A 293 -19.42 14.52 -8.51
C LEU A 293 -18.89 13.23 -7.89
N PHE A 294 -19.08 13.08 -6.58
CA PHE A 294 -18.67 11.92 -5.80
C PHE A 294 -19.93 11.22 -5.25
N PRO A 295 -20.24 10.00 -5.68
CA PRO A 295 -21.29 9.17 -5.11
C PRO A 295 -21.22 9.07 -3.58
N VAL A 296 -22.36 8.89 -2.92
CA VAL A 296 -22.44 8.75 -1.45
C VAL A 296 -23.04 7.39 -1.10
N TYR A 297 -22.40 6.63 -0.22
CA TYR A 297 -22.80 5.24 0.14
C TYR A 297 -23.04 4.35 -1.09
N SER A 298 -22.33 4.62 -2.18
CA SER A 298 -22.51 3.95 -3.47
C SER A 298 -23.96 3.98 -4.00
N MET A 299 -24.75 4.98 -3.61
CA MET A 299 -26.06 5.24 -4.21
C MET A 299 -25.87 5.96 -5.54
N ALA A 300 -26.53 5.46 -6.59
CA ALA A 300 -26.37 5.98 -7.95
C ALA A 300 -26.90 7.41 -8.10
N GLU A 301 -27.93 7.77 -7.31
CA GLU A 301 -28.62 9.06 -7.36
C GLU A 301 -28.19 10.02 -6.24
N ALA A 302 -27.43 9.58 -5.23
CA ALA A 302 -26.90 10.48 -4.21
C ALA A 302 -25.45 10.88 -4.54
N SER A 303 -25.13 12.17 -4.53
CA SER A 303 -23.78 12.63 -4.86
C SER A 303 -23.39 13.90 -4.11
N ASN A 304 -22.14 13.98 -3.67
CA ASN A 304 -21.48 15.21 -3.30
C ASN A 304 -20.93 15.90 -4.55
N TYR A 305 -20.84 17.23 -4.54
CA TYR A 305 -20.22 18.04 -5.58
C TYR A 305 -19.06 18.84 -5.02
N GLN A 306 -17.99 18.95 -5.82
CA GLN A 306 -16.90 19.88 -5.56
C GLN A 306 -16.54 20.63 -6.84
N SER A 307 -16.48 21.97 -6.76
CA SER A 307 -16.02 22.78 -7.87
C SER A 307 -14.51 22.62 -8.12
N ASN A 308 -14.09 22.95 -9.34
CA ASN A 308 -12.68 22.96 -9.69
C ASN A 308 -11.94 24.10 -9.02
N ILE A 309 -10.65 23.87 -8.78
CA ILE A 309 -9.70 24.87 -8.29
C ILE A 309 -8.66 25.06 -9.38
N ASP A 310 -9.00 25.88 -10.37
CA ASP A 310 -8.18 26.18 -11.55
C ASP A 310 -8.30 27.66 -11.92
N ASN A 311 -7.72 28.06 -13.06
CA ASN A 311 -7.65 29.46 -13.49
C ASN A 311 -8.86 29.96 -14.30
N LYS A 312 -10.01 29.30 -14.21
CA LYS A 312 -11.22 29.71 -14.95
C LYS A 312 -12.34 30.05 -13.97
N ASP A 313 -13.35 30.76 -14.45
CA ASP A 313 -14.53 31.08 -13.65
C ASP A 313 -15.24 29.82 -13.13
N LEU A 314 -15.91 30.01 -11.98
CA LEU A 314 -16.73 28.99 -11.36
C LEU A 314 -17.87 28.59 -12.30
N ASP A 315 -17.96 27.28 -12.57
CA ASP A 315 -18.93 26.69 -13.49
C ASP A 315 -20.19 26.25 -12.71
N VAL A 316 -21.01 27.22 -12.31
CA VAL A 316 -22.28 27.03 -11.58
C VAL A 316 -23.40 27.84 -12.24
N ASP A 317 -24.62 27.30 -12.25
CA ASP A 317 -25.79 27.93 -12.83
C ASP A 317 -26.24 29.19 -12.06
N GLY A 318 -27.03 30.04 -12.72
CA GLY A 318 -27.61 31.24 -12.15
C GLY A 318 -28.41 31.01 -10.87
N MET A 319 -29.19 29.93 -10.76
CA MET A 319 -29.99 29.64 -9.56
C MET A 319 -29.11 29.37 -8.34
N LEU A 320 -28.11 28.48 -8.47
CA LEU A 320 -27.17 28.21 -7.38
C LEU A 320 -26.32 29.44 -7.06
N ARG A 321 -25.96 30.24 -8.07
CA ARG A 321 -25.22 31.48 -7.85
C ARG A 321 -26.01 32.50 -7.04
N GLN A 322 -27.33 32.63 -7.25
CA GLN A 322 -28.19 33.54 -6.48
C GLN A 322 -28.29 33.17 -5.00
N VAL A 323 -28.11 31.89 -4.64
CA VAL A 323 -28.01 31.44 -3.24
C VAL A 323 -26.78 32.03 -2.56
N LEU A 324 -25.68 32.19 -3.30
CA LEU A 324 -24.42 32.70 -2.78
C LEU A 324 -24.43 34.22 -2.88
N ARG A 325 -24.39 34.92 -1.75
CA ARG A 325 -24.38 36.39 -1.77
C ARG A 325 -23.03 36.88 -2.29
N ASP A 326 -22.96 37.23 -3.57
CA ASP A 326 -21.74 37.70 -4.24
C ASP A 326 -21.65 39.25 -4.33
N VAL A 327 -22.57 39.97 -3.67
CA VAL A 327 -22.51 41.42 -3.55
C VAL A 327 -21.26 41.80 -2.75
N ALA A 328 -20.32 42.51 -3.41
CA ALA A 328 -19.02 42.94 -2.87
C ALA A 328 -18.01 41.82 -2.52
N CYS A 329 -18.23 40.58 -2.97
CA CYS A 329 -17.27 39.49 -2.81
C CYS A 329 -17.22 38.57 -4.04
N SER A 330 -16.17 37.77 -4.20
CA SER A 330 -16.09 36.78 -5.27
C SER A 330 -16.07 35.36 -4.72
N VAL A 331 -16.98 34.51 -5.20
CA VAL A 331 -17.00 33.09 -4.86
C VAL A 331 -15.93 32.35 -5.65
N ASN A 332 -15.00 31.74 -4.94
CA ASN A 332 -13.87 31.04 -5.53
C ASN A 332 -14.03 29.52 -5.57
N PHE A 333 -14.84 28.97 -4.67
CA PHE A 333 -14.99 27.54 -4.50
C PHE A 333 -16.36 27.25 -3.93
N VAL A 334 -17.00 26.17 -4.40
CA VAL A 334 -18.28 25.68 -3.92
C VAL A 334 -18.21 24.17 -3.76
N GLN A 335 -18.75 23.67 -2.65
CA GLN A 335 -18.87 22.26 -2.37
C GLN A 335 -20.25 21.98 -1.76
N LEU A 336 -20.95 21.00 -2.30
CA LEU A 336 -22.22 20.50 -1.75
C LEU A 336 -21.96 19.08 -1.28
N TYR A 337 -22.16 18.78 -0.01
CA TYR A 337 -21.92 17.44 0.50
C TYR A 337 -22.90 17.03 1.60
N ALA A 338 -23.16 15.74 1.69
CA ALA A 338 -23.87 15.12 2.79
C ALA A 338 -22.92 14.87 3.97
N THR A 339 -23.42 14.97 5.21
CA THR A 339 -22.64 14.73 6.42
C THR A 339 -22.48 13.23 6.70
N THR A 340 -21.75 12.54 5.82
CA THR A 340 -21.44 11.11 5.95
C THR A 340 -20.00 10.88 6.45
N PRO A 341 -19.64 9.70 6.96
CA PRO A 341 -18.26 9.35 7.28
C PRO A 341 -17.43 9.20 5.99
N HIS A 342 -16.47 10.11 5.77
CA HIS A 342 -15.65 10.12 4.53
C HIS A 342 -14.19 10.55 4.78
N CYS A 343 -13.74 10.57 6.03
CA CYS A 343 -12.36 10.96 6.36
C CYS A 343 -11.38 9.87 5.92
N HIS A 344 -10.30 10.23 5.22
CA HIS A 344 -9.18 9.31 4.96
C HIS A 344 -8.13 9.40 6.06
N HIS A 345 -7.74 8.27 6.66
CA HIS A 345 -6.64 8.24 7.64
C HIS A 345 -5.25 8.49 7.01
N SER A 346 -5.03 8.06 5.75
CA SER A 346 -3.86 8.42 4.94
C SER A 346 -4.03 7.93 3.49
N PRO A 347 -3.98 8.79 2.47
CA PRO A 347 -4.17 8.39 1.07
C PRO A 347 -2.95 7.67 0.45
N ALA A 348 -1.87 7.44 1.21
CA ALA A 348 -0.59 7.00 0.64
C ALA A 348 -0.52 5.51 0.27
N VAL A 349 -1.40 4.65 0.79
CA VAL A 349 -1.33 3.19 0.58
C VAL A 349 -2.61 2.69 -0.06
N SER A 350 -2.52 2.23 -1.31
CA SER A 350 -3.65 1.65 -2.04
C SER A 350 -3.83 0.18 -1.68
N HIS A 351 -5.07 -0.21 -1.34
CA HIS A 351 -5.50 -1.60 -1.14
C HIS A 351 -4.59 -2.42 -0.20
N PRO A 352 -4.32 -1.92 1.02
CA PRO A 352 -3.32 -2.52 1.92
C PRO A 352 -3.67 -3.95 2.36
N VAL A 353 -4.94 -4.32 2.50
CA VAL A 353 -5.35 -5.66 2.93
C VAL A 353 -5.11 -6.67 1.81
N SER A 354 -5.61 -6.37 0.60
CA SER A 354 -5.44 -7.22 -0.57
C SER A 354 -3.98 -7.37 -0.97
N ARG A 355 -3.19 -6.31 -0.76
CA ARG A 355 -1.74 -6.33 -0.93
C ARG A 355 -1.08 -7.41 -0.08
N VAL A 356 -1.40 -7.49 1.20
CA VAL A 356 -0.77 -8.47 2.11
C VAL A 356 -1.11 -9.89 1.72
N ILE A 357 -2.36 -10.14 1.35
CA ILE A 357 -2.83 -11.48 0.92
C ILE A 357 -2.14 -11.86 -0.39
N THR A 358 -2.24 -11.00 -1.41
CA THR A 358 -1.77 -11.28 -2.77
C THR A 358 -0.25 -11.42 -2.86
N LEU A 359 0.52 -10.67 -2.07
CA LEU A 359 1.98 -10.73 -2.12
C LEU A 359 2.59 -11.93 -1.36
N CYS A 360 1.75 -12.77 -0.75
CA CYS A 360 2.15 -14.03 -0.10
C CYS A 360 3.31 -13.90 0.90
N ASP A 361 3.48 -12.74 1.55
CA ASP A 361 4.61 -12.43 2.43
C ASP A 361 6.00 -12.73 1.83
N LEU A 362 6.18 -12.46 0.53
CA LEU A 362 7.45 -12.69 -0.18
C LEU A 362 8.57 -11.66 0.13
N HIS A 363 8.24 -10.62 0.91
CA HIS A 363 9.18 -9.56 1.31
C HIS A 363 10.00 -9.93 2.56
N ASN A 364 11.05 -9.16 2.84
CA ASN A 364 11.79 -9.27 4.10
C ASN A 364 10.91 -8.92 5.31
N GLU A 365 11.32 -9.35 6.50
CA GLU A 365 10.54 -9.20 7.74
C GLU A 365 10.15 -7.75 8.05
N LYS A 366 11.09 -6.81 7.97
CA LYS A 366 10.81 -5.39 8.21
C LYS A 366 9.71 -4.85 7.30
N HIS A 367 9.77 -5.17 6.01
CA HIS A 367 8.77 -4.73 5.04
C HIS A 367 7.43 -5.45 5.25
N ARG A 368 7.43 -6.75 5.55
CA ARG A 368 6.21 -7.50 5.89
C ARG A 368 5.46 -6.89 7.08
N SER A 369 6.18 -6.63 8.18
CA SER A 369 5.59 -6.00 9.38
C SER A 369 5.00 -4.62 9.07
N MET A 370 5.67 -3.82 8.23
CA MET A 370 5.14 -2.54 7.77
C MET A 370 3.85 -2.69 6.92
N LEU A 371 3.81 -3.65 5.99
CA LEU A 371 2.59 -3.92 5.20
C LEU A 371 1.43 -4.39 6.08
N HIS A 372 1.69 -5.30 7.03
CA HIS A 372 0.70 -5.76 7.99
C HIS A 372 0.17 -4.62 8.86
N GLY A 373 1.05 -3.72 9.31
CA GLY A 373 0.67 -2.53 10.07
C GLY A 373 -0.17 -1.52 9.27
N HIS A 374 0.01 -1.44 7.95
CA HIS A 374 -0.88 -0.65 7.09
C HIS A 374 -2.26 -1.30 6.96
N ALA A 375 -2.33 -2.61 6.71
CA ALA A 375 -3.59 -3.35 6.61
C ALA A 375 -4.41 -3.27 7.91
N ALA A 376 -3.77 -3.48 9.07
CA ALA A 376 -4.44 -3.39 10.37
C ALA A 376 -5.00 -1.98 10.64
N ARG A 377 -4.23 -0.92 10.36
CA ARG A 377 -4.71 0.47 10.50
C ARG A 377 -5.88 0.79 9.56
N TYR A 378 -5.84 0.26 8.34
CA TYR A 378 -6.93 0.41 7.39
C TYR A 378 -8.21 -0.27 7.89
N LEU A 379 -8.13 -1.51 8.37
CA LEU A 379 -9.27 -2.24 8.93
C LEU A 379 -9.88 -1.50 10.13
N MET A 380 -9.06 -1.08 11.09
CA MET A 380 -9.52 -0.27 12.24
C MET A 380 -10.21 1.01 11.82
N HIS A 381 -9.70 1.65 10.77
CA HIS A 381 -10.28 2.88 10.23
C HIS A 381 -11.63 2.63 9.56
N MET A 382 -11.75 1.58 8.74
CA MET A 382 -13.03 1.21 8.11
C MET A 382 -14.09 0.81 9.15
N GLU A 383 -13.67 0.14 10.23
CA GLU A 383 -14.55 -0.19 11.35
C GLU A 383 -15.06 1.07 12.07
N ASP A 384 -14.18 2.06 12.29
CA ASP A 384 -14.56 3.36 12.86
C ASP A 384 -15.55 4.12 11.94
N LEU A 385 -15.33 4.10 10.61
CA LEU A 385 -16.27 4.69 9.66
C LEU A 385 -17.63 3.97 9.65
N SER A 386 -17.61 2.63 9.66
CA SER A 386 -18.83 1.81 9.74
C SER A 386 -19.65 2.10 11.00
N LYS A 387 -19.00 2.24 12.16
CA LYS A 387 -19.68 2.62 13.41
C LYS A 387 -20.33 4.00 13.35
N LYS A 388 -19.85 4.90 12.48
CA LYS A 388 -20.38 6.26 12.33
C LYS A 388 -21.55 6.37 11.35
N THR A 389 -21.88 5.33 10.59
CA THR A 389 -23.03 5.35 9.66
C THR A 389 -24.38 5.38 10.36
N VAL A 390 -24.43 5.06 11.66
CA VAL A 390 -25.63 5.17 12.49
C VAL A 390 -26.05 6.62 12.77
N CYS A 391 -25.22 7.60 12.42
CA CYS A 391 -25.55 9.01 12.62
C CYS A 391 -26.46 9.55 11.51
N ARG A 392 -27.29 10.54 11.86
CA ARG A 392 -28.15 11.23 10.90
C ARG A 392 -27.34 11.95 9.83
N VAL A 393 -27.87 11.92 8.62
CA VAL A 393 -27.30 12.57 7.45
C VAL A 393 -28.06 13.86 7.17
N SER A 394 -27.30 14.95 7.11
CA SER A 394 -27.76 16.28 6.76
C SER A 394 -26.97 16.80 5.59
N LEU A 395 -27.46 17.85 4.94
CA LEU A 395 -26.76 18.45 3.82
C LEU A 395 -25.94 19.65 4.26
N ARG A 396 -24.88 19.92 3.51
CA ARG A 396 -24.07 21.11 3.65
C ARG A 396 -23.75 21.69 2.29
N LEU A 397 -23.98 22.99 2.17
CA LEU A 397 -23.45 23.85 1.12
C LEU A 397 -22.31 24.65 1.75
N GLU A 398 -21.12 24.53 1.20
CA GLU A 398 -19.93 25.25 1.64
C GLU A 398 -19.37 26.05 0.47
N ALA A 399 -19.03 27.31 0.73
CA ALA A 399 -18.42 28.17 -0.28
C ALA A 399 -17.29 29.00 0.33
N VAL A 400 -16.28 29.29 -0.50
CA VAL A 400 -15.19 30.20 -0.13
C VAL A 400 -15.39 31.54 -0.81
N PHE A 401 -15.65 32.55 0.01
CA PHE A 401 -15.88 33.92 -0.42
C PHE A 401 -14.58 34.70 -0.25
N LEU A 402 -14.07 35.28 -1.33
CA LEU A 402 -13.01 36.29 -1.26
C LEU A 402 -13.64 37.66 -1.08
N VAL A 403 -13.34 38.28 0.05
CA VAL A 403 -13.88 39.56 0.47
C VAL A 403 -12.75 40.58 0.45
N LYS A 404 -13.03 41.75 -0.13
CA LYS A 404 -12.10 42.87 -0.15
C LYS A 404 -12.13 43.61 1.21
N PRO A 405 -11.07 44.38 1.54
CA PRO A 405 -10.95 45.03 2.85
C PRO A 405 -12.00 46.12 3.15
N ASP A 406 -12.75 46.57 2.15
CA ASP A 406 -13.83 47.55 2.25
C ASP A 406 -15.15 46.98 2.82
N TYR A 407 -15.14 45.74 3.27
CA TYR A 407 -16.30 45.04 3.82
C TYR A 407 -16.43 45.21 5.35
N ASP A 408 -17.59 44.85 5.90
CA ASP A 408 -17.88 44.93 7.33
C ASP A 408 -16.84 44.19 8.19
N LEU A 409 -16.36 44.85 9.25
CA LEU A 409 -15.40 44.27 10.19
C LEU A 409 -15.99 43.16 11.06
N ILE A 410 -17.31 43.16 11.22
CA ILE A 410 -18.05 42.15 11.96
C ILE A 410 -18.91 41.42 10.95
N VAL A 411 -18.63 40.13 10.78
CA VAL A 411 -19.25 39.29 9.76
C VAL A 411 -20.07 38.21 10.41
N ASN A 412 -21.36 38.17 10.10
CA ASN A 412 -22.23 37.07 10.49
C ASN A 412 -22.18 35.97 9.39
N PRO A 413 -21.96 34.68 9.73
CA PRO A 413 -21.92 33.59 8.75
C PRO A 413 -23.17 33.51 7.85
N ARG A 414 -24.34 33.92 8.37
CA ARG A 414 -25.60 33.95 7.62
C ARG A 414 -25.58 34.90 6.43
N ASN A 415 -24.80 35.98 6.51
CA ASN A 415 -24.79 37.04 5.51
C ASN A 415 -24.21 36.59 4.17
N PHE A 416 -23.52 35.45 4.11
CA PHE A 416 -22.98 34.88 2.87
C PHE A 416 -24.01 34.16 2.00
N PHE A 417 -25.22 33.93 2.52
CA PHE A 417 -26.26 33.16 1.84
C PHE A 417 -27.56 33.95 1.72
N VAL A 418 -28.26 33.78 0.59
CA VAL A 418 -29.61 34.33 0.36
C VAL A 418 -30.63 33.22 0.61
N HIS A 419 -31.27 33.25 1.78
CA HIS A 419 -32.18 32.19 2.22
C HIS A 419 -33.33 31.95 1.25
N SER A 420 -34.01 33.01 0.82
CA SER A 420 -35.15 32.90 -0.11
C SER A 420 -34.76 32.31 -1.47
N ALA A 421 -33.52 32.53 -1.92
CA ALA A 421 -33.01 31.91 -3.14
C ALA A 421 -32.70 30.42 -2.92
N LEU A 422 -32.26 30.03 -1.71
CA LEU A 422 -32.06 28.62 -1.36
C LEU A 422 -33.41 27.89 -1.30
N ASP A 423 -34.41 28.48 -0.65
CA ASP A 423 -35.77 27.93 -0.60
C ASP A 423 -36.32 27.74 -2.03
N TYR A 424 -36.25 28.79 -2.85
CA TYR A 424 -36.68 28.74 -4.26
C TYR A 424 -35.94 27.66 -5.06
N LEU A 425 -34.63 27.51 -4.86
CA LEU A 425 -33.84 26.48 -5.53
C LEU A 425 -34.32 25.07 -5.16
N LEU A 426 -34.57 24.81 -3.88
CA LEU A 426 -35.02 23.49 -3.38
C LEU A 426 -36.49 23.19 -3.71
N GLU A 427 -37.30 24.22 -3.91
CA GLU A 427 -38.70 24.14 -4.36
C GLU A 427 -38.82 23.93 -5.88
N THR A 428 -37.84 24.41 -6.66
CA THR A 428 -37.89 24.39 -8.13
C THR A 428 -37.12 23.22 -8.75
N VAL A 429 -35.97 22.86 -8.18
CA VAL A 429 -35.08 21.82 -8.72
C VAL A 429 -35.07 20.63 -7.75
N PRO A 430 -35.20 19.37 -8.23
CA PRO A 430 -35.21 18.18 -7.38
C PRO A 430 -33.80 17.87 -6.85
N MET A 431 -33.34 18.69 -5.91
CA MET A 431 -31.98 18.71 -5.39
C MET A 431 -31.76 17.73 -4.23
N ILE A 432 -32.82 17.17 -3.66
CA ILE A 432 -32.77 16.38 -2.43
C ILE A 432 -33.23 14.95 -2.69
N VAL A 433 -32.53 13.98 -2.12
CA VAL A 433 -32.98 12.59 -1.98
C VAL A 433 -33.26 12.34 -0.49
N PRO A 434 -34.54 12.30 -0.08
CA PRO A 434 -34.89 12.10 1.32
C PRO A 434 -35.20 10.63 1.65
N PHE A 435 -34.93 10.24 2.90
CA PHE A 435 -35.32 8.94 3.48
C PHE A 435 -35.90 9.17 4.86
N LYS A 436 -37.16 8.78 5.10
CA LYS A 436 -37.79 8.87 6.43
C LYS A 436 -37.86 7.50 7.09
N ASP A 437 -37.52 7.40 8.37
CA ASP A 437 -37.73 6.14 9.11
C ASP A 437 -39.22 5.76 9.11
N ASN A 438 -39.54 4.48 8.95
CA ASN A 438 -40.90 3.97 9.01
C ASN A 438 -41.45 3.91 10.45
N GLU A 439 -42.69 3.43 10.62
CA GLU A 439 -43.35 3.32 11.93
C GLU A 439 -42.60 2.40 12.92
N ASP A 440 -41.87 1.41 12.41
CA ASP A 440 -41.03 0.50 13.21
C ASP A 440 -39.66 1.10 13.58
N GLY A 441 -39.37 2.34 13.15
CA GLY A 441 -38.09 3.01 13.34
C GLY A 441 -36.98 2.46 12.44
N LEU A 442 -37.32 1.75 11.38
CA LEU A 442 -36.39 1.27 10.35
C LEU A 442 -36.27 2.30 9.22
N GLY A 443 -35.06 2.59 8.79
CA GLY A 443 -34.79 3.50 7.69
C GLY A 443 -33.47 3.23 7.00
N LEU A 444 -32.97 4.22 6.26
CA LEU A 444 -31.72 4.13 5.50
C LEU A 444 -30.54 3.65 6.36
N ARG A 445 -30.41 4.20 7.58
CA ARG A 445 -29.26 3.93 8.46
C ARG A 445 -29.18 2.45 8.86
N ASN A 446 -30.30 1.76 8.97
CA ASN A 446 -30.32 0.31 9.27
C ASN A 446 -29.63 -0.46 8.15
N VAL A 447 -29.94 -0.16 6.90
CA VAL A 447 -29.36 -0.83 5.73
C VAL A 447 -27.89 -0.43 5.54
N VAL A 448 -27.59 0.88 5.54
CA VAL A 448 -26.22 1.40 5.36
C VAL A 448 -25.28 0.86 6.43
N HIS A 449 -25.71 0.81 7.70
CA HIS A 449 -24.89 0.28 8.79
C HIS A 449 -24.67 -1.23 8.67
N SER A 450 -25.71 -2.00 8.34
CA SER A 450 -25.57 -3.45 8.12
C SER A 450 -24.65 -3.76 6.95
N VAL A 451 -24.74 -3.01 5.85
CA VAL A 451 -23.85 -3.15 4.68
C VAL A 451 -22.41 -2.80 5.04
N ALA A 452 -22.17 -1.64 5.63
CA ALA A 452 -20.82 -1.20 6.02
C ALA A 452 -20.15 -2.17 7.00
N SER A 453 -20.92 -2.66 7.99
CA SER A 453 -20.44 -3.63 8.96
C SER A 453 -20.12 -4.97 8.32
N HIS A 454 -20.98 -5.46 7.42
CA HIS A 454 -20.74 -6.70 6.69
C HIS A 454 -19.49 -6.62 5.82
N LEU A 455 -19.29 -5.53 5.06
CA LEU A 455 -18.11 -5.35 4.21
C LEU A 455 -16.82 -5.31 5.03
N THR A 456 -16.82 -4.55 6.12
CA THR A 456 -15.65 -4.41 7.00
C THR A 456 -15.33 -5.72 7.70
N GLN A 457 -16.33 -6.40 8.26
CA GLN A 457 -16.16 -7.69 8.91
C GLN A 457 -15.66 -8.75 7.92
N SER A 458 -16.28 -8.83 6.74
CA SER A 458 -15.85 -9.77 5.69
C SER A 458 -14.41 -9.54 5.27
N LEU A 459 -13.98 -8.28 5.16
CA LEU A 459 -12.59 -7.96 4.82
C LEU A 459 -11.63 -8.35 5.95
N GLY A 460 -12.03 -8.10 7.20
CA GLY A 460 -11.30 -8.53 8.40
C GLY A 460 -11.16 -10.05 8.50
N ASP A 461 -12.23 -10.80 8.24
CA ASP A 461 -12.26 -12.27 8.27
C ASP A 461 -11.35 -12.85 7.18
N VAL A 462 -11.43 -12.33 5.95
CA VAL A 462 -10.56 -12.75 4.85
C VAL A 462 -9.10 -12.43 5.19
N PHE A 463 -8.82 -11.25 5.76
CA PHE A 463 -7.47 -10.90 6.20
C PHE A 463 -6.96 -11.86 7.27
N ALA A 464 -7.73 -12.09 8.34
CA ALA A 464 -7.33 -12.96 9.44
C ALA A 464 -7.04 -14.39 8.96
N ALA A 465 -7.86 -14.92 8.04
CA ALA A 465 -7.73 -16.28 7.52
C ALA A 465 -6.60 -16.44 6.47
N LYS A 466 -6.31 -15.41 5.67
CA LYS A 466 -5.50 -15.54 4.44
C LYS A 466 -4.29 -14.60 4.37
N LYS A 467 -3.98 -13.90 5.46
CA LYS A 467 -2.80 -13.04 5.60
C LYS A 467 -1.52 -13.76 5.14
N GLY A 468 -0.90 -13.24 4.09
CA GLY A 468 0.34 -13.77 3.54
C GLY A 468 0.22 -15.12 2.82
N MET A 469 -0.99 -15.63 2.57
CA MET A 469 -1.20 -16.97 1.98
C MET A 469 -1.50 -16.95 0.47
N GLY A 470 -1.87 -15.81 -0.10
CA GLY A 470 -2.38 -15.76 -1.48
C GLY A 470 -3.75 -16.44 -1.63
N GLY A 471 -4.04 -16.90 -2.84
CA GLY A 471 -5.27 -17.57 -3.24
C GLY A 471 -6.15 -16.69 -4.11
N PHE A 472 -6.66 -17.24 -5.20
CA PHE A 472 -7.45 -16.53 -6.20
C PHE A 472 -8.68 -15.87 -5.58
N PHE A 473 -9.51 -16.66 -4.92
CA PHE A 473 -10.75 -16.15 -4.35
C PHE A 473 -10.47 -15.14 -3.24
N SER A 474 -9.51 -15.42 -2.36
CA SER A 474 -9.20 -14.56 -1.20
C SER A 474 -8.57 -13.22 -1.61
N SER A 475 -7.67 -13.23 -2.59
CA SER A 475 -7.07 -12.01 -3.14
C SER A 475 -8.09 -11.14 -3.86
N TRP A 476 -8.90 -11.71 -4.75
CA TRP A 476 -9.90 -10.93 -5.48
C TRP A 476 -11.05 -10.48 -4.59
N ARG A 477 -11.48 -11.29 -3.62
CA ARG A 477 -12.53 -10.92 -2.67
C ARG A 477 -12.08 -9.79 -1.75
N SER A 478 -10.87 -9.86 -1.19
CA SER A 478 -10.35 -8.73 -0.40
C SER A 478 -10.24 -7.47 -1.24
N PHE A 479 -9.81 -7.58 -2.50
CA PHE A 479 -9.69 -6.44 -3.40
C PHE A 479 -11.05 -5.82 -3.70
N GLN A 480 -12.04 -6.63 -4.05
CA GLN A 480 -13.42 -6.18 -4.24
C GLN A 480 -13.97 -5.47 -2.99
N LEU A 481 -13.72 -5.99 -1.79
CA LEU A 481 -14.20 -5.42 -0.54
C LEU A 481 -13.53 -4.07 -0.23
N GLU A 482 -12.23 -3.92 -0.48
CA GLU A 482 -11.55 -2.62 -0.35
C GLU A 482 -12.12 -1.60 -1.34
N LEU A 483 -12.32 -1.98 -2.61
CA LEU A 483 -12.95 -1.10 -3.61
C LEU A 483 -14.38 -0.72 -3.20
N ALA A 484 -15.15 -1.68 -2.66
CA ALA A 484 -16.51 -1.44 -2.18
C ALA A 484 -16.52 -0.44 -1.02
N LEU A 485 -15.67 -0.62 -0.01
CA LEU A 485 -15.57 0.29 1.15
C LEU A 485 -15.12 1.69 0.72
N GLU A 486 -14.18 1.78 -0.22
CA GLU A 486 -13.70 3.06 -0.73
C GLU A 486 -14.77 3.81 -1.54
N GLU A 487 -15.49 3.15 -2.46
CA GLU A 487 -16.64 3.76 -3.14
C GLU A 487 -17.74 4.14 -2.14
N PHE A 488 -17.99 3.29 -1.15
CA PHE A 488 -19.07 3.50 -0.18
C PHE A 488 -18.82 4.71 0.73
N PHE A 489 -17.62 4.85 1.28
CA PHE A 489 -17.29 5.95 2.19
C PHE A 489 -16.74 7.19 1.51
N PHE A 490 -15.98 7.04 0.42
CA PHE A 490 -15.25 8.14 -0.20
C PHE A 490 -15.82 8.56 -1.57
N GLY A 491 -16.75 7.78 -2.14
CA GLY A 491 -17.31 8.03 -3.46
C GLY A 491 -16.33 7.80 -4.61
N GLN A 492 -15.16 7.21 -4.33
CA GLN A 492 -14.17 6.87 -5.33
C GLN A 492 -13.18 5.85 -4.78
N VAL A 493 -12.74 4.93 -5.65
CA VAL A 493 -11.62 4.04 -5.36
C VAL A 493 -10.26 4.73 -5.40
N VAL A 494 -9.35 4.28 -4.54
CA VAL A 494 -7.97 4.74 -4.46
C VAL A 494 -7.12 4.02 -5.52
N GLY A 495 -6.28 4.77 -6.23
CA GLY A 495 -5.30 4.23 -7.18
C GLY A 495 -5.73 4.29 -8.64
N LYS A 496 -4.76 4.52 -9.52
CA LYS A 496 -4.97 4.84 -10.94
C LYS A 496 -5.69 3.73 -11.72
N TYR A 497 -5.37 2.47 -11.43
CA TYR A 497 -5.89 1.31 -12.18
C TYR A 497 -7.19 0.74 -11.59
N SER A 498 -7.50 1.09 -10.34
CA SER A 498 -8.58 0.49 -9.55
C SER A 498 -9.98 0.73 -10.13
N LYS A 499 -10.20 1.87 -10.80
CA LYS A 499 -11.52 2.26 -11.31
C LYS A 499 -12.09 1.29 -12.36
N GLN A 500 -11.23 0.71 -13.20
CA GLN A 500 -11.67 -0.25 -14.21
C GLN A 500 -12.15 -1.55 -13.56
N TYR A 501 -11.41 -2.03 -12.55
CA TYR A 501 -11.78 -3.21 -11.77
C TYR A 501 -13.01 -2.95 -10.90
N ALA A 502 -13.17 -1.74 -10.37
CA ALA A 502 -14.36 -1.34 -9.62
C ALA A 502 -15.63 -1.46 -10.46
N ALA A 503 -15.57 -1.12 -11.75
CA ALA A 503 -16.69 -1.32 -12.66
C ALA A 503 -16.96 -2.82 -12.92
N ALA A 504 -15.93 -3.60 -13.22
CA ALA A 504 -16.07 -5.04 -13.52
C ALA A 504 -16.56 -5.85 -12.30
N LEU A 505 -16.06 -5.53 -11.10
CA LEU A 505 -16.46 -6.16 -9.83
C LEU A 505 -17.80 -5.64 -9.30
N GLY A 506 -18.49 -4.79 -10.07
CA GLY A 506 -19.85 -4.34 -9.82
C GLY A 506 -20.02 -3.22 -8.81
N VAL A 507 -18.93 -2.67 -8.24
CA VAL A 507 -18.99 -1.68 -7.14
C VAL A 507 -19.20 -0.25 -7.61
N CYS A 508 -18.78 0.12 -8.83
CA CYS A 508 -18.71 1.51 -9.26
C CYS A 508 -20.08 2.10 -9.66
N PRO A 509 -20.65 3.07 -8.92
CA PRO A 509 -21.96 3.67 -9.23
C PRO A 509 -21.94 4.60 -10.46
N SER A 510 -20.76 4.97 -10.97
CA SER A 510 -20.65 5.89 -12.13
C SER A 510 -20.52 5.17 -13.48
N SER A 511 -20.34 3.85 -13.47
CA SER A 511 -20.20 3.03 -14.69
C SER A 511 -21.52 2.37 -15.05
N SER A 512 -21.95 2.49 -16.30
CA SER A 512 -23.16 1.80 -16.80
C SER A 512 -23.05 0.27 -16.76
N ASN A 513 -21.83 -0.26 -16.78
CA ASN A 513 -21.57 -1.70 -16.82
C ASN A 513 -21.38 -2.30 -15.41
N SER A 514 -21.64 -1.50 -14.37
CA SER A 514 -21.46 -1.89 -12.99
C SER A 514 -22.81 -2.20 -12.35
N MET A 515 -22.87 -3.30 -11.59
CA MET A 515 -24.07 -3.73 -10.90
C MET A 515 -24.62 -2.63 -9.97
N THR A 516 -23.77 -1.91 -9.24
CA THR A 516 -24.20 -0.78 -8.40
C THR A 516 -25.03 0.25 -9.17
N ARG A 517 -24.63 0.59 -10.41
CA ARG A 517 -25.38 1.58 -11.21
C ARG A 517 -26.73 1.03 -11.65
N MET A 518 -26.78 -0.23 -12.09
CA MET A 518 -28.01 -0.87 -12.58
C MET A 518 -29.06 -1.03 -11.47
N ARG A 519 -28.59 -1.33 -10.26
CA ARG A 519 -29.45 -1.57 -9.09
C ARG A 519 -29.83 -0.30 -8.34
N GLY A 520 -29.09 0.80 -8.50
CA GLY A 520 -29.31 2.06 -7.77
C GLY A 520 -28.58 2.15 -6.43
N PHE A 521 -28.18 1.02 -5.85
CA PHE A 521 -27.41 0.90 -4.60
C PHE A 521 -26.23 -0.07 -4.77
N LEU A 522 -25.27 -0.08 -3.84
CA LEU A 522 -24.07 -0.93 -3.88
C LEU A 522 -24.39 -2.39 -4.27
N GLY A 523 -23.71 -2.88 -5.30
CA GLY A 523 -23.68 -4.28 -5.71
C GLY A 523 -22.25 -4.82 -5.77
N LEU A 524 -22.10 -6.14 -5.56
CA LEU A 524 -20.86 -6.90 -5.74
C LEU A 524 -21.05 -8.03 -6.76
N SER A 525 -20.47 -7.90 -7.95
CA SER A 525 -20.49 -8.97 -8.96
C SER A 525 -19.57 -10.13 -8.55
N HIS A 526 -19.65 -11.27 -9.26
CA HIS A 526 -18.74 -12.39 -9.00
C HIS A 526 -17.26 -11.98 -9.15
N VAL A 527 -16.39 -12.41 -8.25
CA VAL A 527 -14.97 -11.98 -8.23
C VAL A 527 -14.20 -12.33 -9.51
N GLY A 528 -14.60 -13.40 -10.20
CA GLY A 528 -14.02 -13.80 -11.49
C GLY A 528 -14.41 -12.93 -12.69
N SER A 529 -15.33 -11.98 -12.53
CA SER A 529 -15.74 -11.04 -13.60
C SER A 529 -14.61 -10.12 -14.07
N ALA A 530 -13.59 -9.92 -13.23
CA ALA A 530 -12.52 -8.96 -13.46
C ALA A 530 -11.15 -9.61 -13.72
N SER A 531 -11.07 -10.95 -13.73
CA SER A 531 -9.84 -11.70 -13.99
C SER A 531 -9.85 -12.37 -15.36
N VAL A 532 -8.66 -12.63 -15.91
CA VAL A 532 -8.48 -13.48 -17.09
C VAL A 532 -7.77 -14.75 -16.63
N GLY A 533 -8.51 -15.85 -16.53
CA GLY A 533 -8.00 -17.08 -15.90
C GLY A 533 -7.69 -16.89 -14.41
N GLU A 534 -6.80 -17.73 -13.88
CA GLU A 534 -6.34 -17.71 -12.48
C GLU A 534 -5.19 -16.70 -12.28
N SER A 535 -5.44 -15.42 -12.55
CA SER A 535 -4.46 -14.34 -12.32
C SER A 535 -4.72 -13.63 -10.99
N PRO A 536 -3.70 -13.11 -10.29
CA PRO A 536 -3.91 -12.22 -9.15
C PRO A 536 -4.53 -10.87 -9.58
N PRO A 537 -5.01 -10.05 -8.63
CA PRO A 537 -5.25 -8.63 -8.87
C PRO A 537 -4.00 -7.93 -9.43
N PRO A 538 -4.14 -6.78 -10.13
CA PRO A 538 -3.04 -6.15 -10.85
C PRO A 538 -1.86 -5.81 -9.95
N LEU A 539 -0.74 -6.50 -10.15
CA LEU A 539 0.43 -6.36 -9.29
C LEU A 539 1.12 -5.01 -9.46
N GLU A 540 0.90 -4.31 -10.58
CA GLU A 540 1.38 -2.96 -10.87
C GLU A 540 0.94 -1.93 -9.82
N ILE A 541 -0.14 -2.22 -9.09
CA ILE A 541 -0.62 -1.39 -7.99
C ILE A 541 0.39 -1.36 -6.84
N TRP A 542 1.12 -2.46 -6.60
CA TRP A 542 1.96 -2.63 -5.41
C TRP A 542 3.44 -2.89 -5.70
N VAL A 543 3.75 -3.41 -6.89
CA VAL A 543 5.07 -3.93 -7.26
C VAL A 543 5.45 -3.41 -8.64
N HIS A 544 6.60 -2.75 -8.72
CA HIS A 544 7.20 -2.31 -9.98
C HIS A 544 8.39 -3.18 -10.41
N ASP A 545 8.87 -4.07 -9.54
CA ASP A 545 9.94 -5.02 -9.84
C ASP A 545 9.38 -6.29 -10.51
N ASP A 546 9.80 -6.55 -11.74
CA ASP A 546 9.35 -7.72 -12.51
C ASP A 546 9.76 -9.03 -11.85
N VAL A 547 10.88 -9.07 -11.11
CA VAL A 547 11.30 -10.25 -10.36
C VAL A 547 10.30 -10.54 -9.24
N GLN A 548 9.91 -9.54 -8.44
CA GLN A 548 8.86 -9.70 -7.43
C GLN A 548 7.52 -10.12 -8.04
N LYS A 549 7.10 -9.55 -9.18
CA LYS A 549 5.85 -9.95 -9.84
C LYS A 549 5.85 -11.43 -10.20
N ALA A 550 6.91 -11.88 -10.87
CA ALA A 550 7.06 -13.28 -11.24
C ALA A 550 7.08 -14.22 -10.02
N ARG A 551 7.65 -13.77 -8.88
CA ARG A 551 7.62 -14.53 -7.62
C ARG A 551 6.20 -14.68 -7.09
N VAL A 552 5.40 -13.61 -7.10
CA VAL A 552 4.00 -13.64 -6.66
C VAL A 552 3.18 -14.58 -7.54
N GLU A 553 3.27 -14.43 -8.87
CA GLU A 553 2.52 -15.25 -9.82
C GLU A 553 2.79 -16.76 -9.68
N ARG A 554 4.03 -17.15 -9.29
CA ARG A 554 4.38 -18.56 -9.08
C ARG A 554 3.66 -19.20 -7.89
N ILE A 555 3.53 -18.47 -6.79
CA ILE A 555 3.07 -19.02 -5.51
C ILE A 555 1.61 -18.66 -5.21
N PHE A 556 1.08 -17.61 -5.84
CA PHE A 556 -0.21 -17.00 -5.50
C PHE A 556 -1.36 -18.02 -5.42
N GLY A 557 -1.50 -18.92 -6.40
CA GLY A 557 -2.59 -19.90 -6.44
C GLY A 557 -2.40 -21.10 -5.52
N LEU A 558 -1.26 -21.25 -4.84
CA LEU A 558 -0.95 -22.43 -4.05
C LEU A 558 -2.01 -22.70 -2.97
N SER A 559 -2.48 -21.66 -2.29
CA SER A 559 -3.42 -21.81 -1.18
C SER A 559 -4.80 -22.32 -1.59
N ASP A 560 -5.17 -22.21 -2.88
CA ASP A 560 -6.44 -22.72 -3.42
C ASP A 560 -6.46 -24.24 -3.50
N PHE A 561 -5.28 -24.89 -3.52
CA PHE A 561 -5.14 -26.35 -3.60
C PHE A 561 -4.98 -27.03 -2.24
N MET A 562 -5.01 -26.29 -1.13
CA MET A 562 -4.72 -26.85 0.20
C MET A 562 -5.79 -27.81 0.72
N THR A 563 -7.02 -27.70 0.21
CA THR A 563 -8.10 -28.66 0.49
C THR A 563 -8.05 -29.89 -0.42
N ALA A 564 -7.19 -29.91 -1.43
CA ALA A 564 -6.99 -31.06 -2.30
C ALA A 564 -6.08 -32.11 -1.63
N GLY A 565 -6.10 -33.34 -2.17
CA GLY A 565 -5.23 -34.41 -1.67
C GLY A 565 -3.74 -34.12 -1.89
N GLN A 566 -2.88 -34.84 -1.15
CA GLN A 566 -1.41 -34.69 -1.17
C GLN A 566 -0.81 -34.67 -2.58
N VAL A 567 -1.39 -35.43 -3.52
CA VAL A 567 -0.95 -35.50 -4.92
C VAL A 567 -1.00 -34.13 -5.61
N VAL A 568 -2.11 -33.40 -5.43
CA VAL A 568 -2.36 -32.12 -6.11
C VAL A 568 -1.47 -31.03 -5.49
N VAL A 569 -1.38 -30.99 -4.17
CA VAL A 569 -0.47 -30.09 -3.44
C VAL A 569 0.98 -30.34 -3.86
N GLY A 570 1.37 -31.61 -3.97
CA GLY A 570 2.68 -32.04 -4.43
C GLY A 570 3.02 -31.52 -5.82
N GLU A 571 2.09 -31.60 -6.77
CA GLU A 571 2.29 -31.11 -8.13
C GLU A 571 2.51 -29.60 -8.19
N GLN A 572 1.78 -28.83 -7.38
CA GLN A 572 2.00 -27.38 -7.28
C GLN A 572 3.35 -27.04 -6.65
N LEU A 573 3.74 -27.74 -5.58
CA LEU A 573 5.07 -27.58 -4.97
C LEU A 573 6.19 -27.91 -5.96
N LEU A 574 6.05 -29.00 -6.72
CA LEU A 574 7.00 -29.38 -7.76
C LEU A 574 7.09 -28.31 -8.86
N ARG A 575 5.95 -27.75 -9.29
CA ARG A 575 5.91 -26.65 -10.27
C ARG A 575 6.66 -25.41 -9.76
N ILE A 576 6.42 -25.01 -8.51
CA ILE A 576 7.11 -23.87 -7.89
C ILE A 576 8.62 -24.12 -7.79
N LEU A 577 9.03 -25.30 -7.30
CA LEU A 577 10.42 -25.71 -7.21
C LEU A 577 11.12 -25.64 -8.56
N MET A 578 10.48 -26.20 -9.59
CA MET A 578 11.02 -26.21 -10.94
C MET A 578 11.06 -24.80 -11.55
N SER A 579 10.04 -23.97 -11.35
CA SER A 579 10.06 -22.56 -11.78
C SER A 579 11.21 -21.77 -11.17
N ASP A 580 11.52 -22.01 -9.89
CA ASP A 580 12.66 -21.41 -9.22
C ASP A 580 14.00 -21.87 -9.81
N LEU A 581 14.14 -23.16 -10.16
CA LEU A 581 15.35 -23.73 -10.74
C LEU A 581 15.66 -23.23 -12.17
N TYR A 582 14.63 -23.00 -12.99
CA TYR A 582 14.77 -22.69 -14.42
C TYR A 582 14.68 -21.19 -14.74
N GLY A 583 14.06 -20.39 -13.88
CA GLY A 583 13.96 -18.92 -14.01
C GLY A 583 12.99 -18.41 -15.09
N ARG A 584 12.51 -19.25 -16.01
CA ARG A 584 11.43 -18.96 -16.98
C ARG A 584 10.22 -19.84 -16.69
N ASN A 585 9.03 -19.25 -16.57
CA ASN A 585 7.81 -19.90 -16.09
C ASN A 585 7.13 -20.82 -17.14
N ASP A 586 7.57 -20.78 -18.39
CA ASP A 586 6.64 -21.03 -19.49
C ASP A 586 6.88 -22.38 -20.20
N ARG A 587 8.01 -23.07 -19.96
CA ARG A 587 8.33 -24.38 -20.57
C ARG A 587 9.21 -25.24 -19.67
N LEU A 588 8.65 -25.77 -18.59
CA LEU A 588 9.28 -26.86 -17.83
C LEU A 588 9.05 -28.17 -18.59
N PRO A 589 10.09 -28.87 -19.09
CA PRO A 589 9.90 -30.12 -19.82
C PRO A 589 9.71 -31.27 -18.83
N THR A 590 8.66 -31.23 -18.01
CA THR A 590 8.35 -32.30 -17.05
C THR A 590 8.15 -33.65 -17.73
N GLU A 591 7.62 -33.66 -18.96
CA GLU A 591 7.48 -34.89 -19.76
C GLU A 591 8.83 -35.53 -20.11
N LEU A 592 9.87 -34.73 -20.41
CA LEU A 592 11.23 -35.26 -20.66
C LEU A 592 11.86 -35.88 -19.41
N LEU A 593 11.35 -35.55 -18.21
CA LEU A 593 11.82 -36.06 -16.93
C LEU A 593 11.08 -37.32 -16.46
N ARG A 594 9.95 -37.66 -17.11
CA ARG A 594 9.11 -38.83 -16.82
C ARG A 594 9.49 -40.06 -17.64
N GLY A 595 10.04 -39.86 -18.84
CA GLY A 595 10.33 -40.93 -19.80
C GLY A 595 11.37 -41.95 -19.32
N PRO A 596 11.36 -43.18 -19.88
CA PRO A 596 12.37 -44.20 -19.60
C PRO A 596 13.74 -43.85 -20.23
N GLU A 597 13.75 -42.97 -21.23
CA GLU A 597 14.96 -42.51 -21.90
C GLU A 597 15.63 -41.38 -21.12
N ARG A 598 16.95 -41.46 -21.00
CA ARG A 598 17.76 -40.48 -20.28
C ARG A 598 17.73 -39.10 -20.98
N PRO A 599 17.50 -38.00 -20.25
CA PRO A 599 17.59 -36.64 -20.80
C PRO A 599 18.97 -36.30 -21.37
N ILE A 600 19.02 -35.39 -22.34
CA ILE A 600 20.27 -34.91 -22.95
C ILE A 600 21.13 -34.22 -21.87
N GLY A 601 22.24 -34.87 -21.49
CA GLY A 601 23.19 -34.39 -20.47
C GLY A 601 23.85 -35.53 -19.66
N ASN A 602 24.55 -35.18 -18.59
CA ASN A 602 25.26 -36.10 -17.70
C ASN A 602 24.36 -36.61 -16.58
N LEU A 603 24.40 -37.91 -16.33
CA LEU A 603 23.81 -38.54 -15.15
C LEU A 603 24.86 -38.55 -14.05
N VAL A 604 24.54 -38.00 -12.88
CA VAL A 604 25.52 -37.75 -11.83
C VAL A 604 25.30 -38.54 -10.55
N GLY A 605 24.29 -39.42 -10.55
CA GLY A 605 23.97 -40.31 -9.44
C GLY A 605 22.48 -40.64 -9.37
N CYS A 606 22.09 -41.32 -8.31
CA CYS A 606 20.71 -41.60 -7.95
C CYS A 606 20.37 -41.05 -6.55
N ARG A 607 19.08 -40.78 -6.32
CA ARG A 607 18.54 -40.42 -5.00
C ARG A 607 17.21 -41.12 -4.75
N ASN A 608 17.00 -41.58 -3.53
CA ASN A 608 15.70 -42.06 -3.09
C ASN A 608 14.71 -40.88 -3.05
N VAL A 609 13.50 -41.07 -3.56
CA VAL A 609 12.47 -40.00 -3.60
C VAL A 609 12.15 -39.47 -2.20
N GLY A 610 12.07 -40.32 -1.17
CA GLY A 610 11.75 -39.91 0.19
C GLY A 610 12.88 -39.10 0.84
N GLU A 611 14.12 -39.57 0.69
CA GLU A 611 15.30 -38.85 1.17
C GLU A 611 15.44 -37.50 0.48
N PHE A 612 15.26 -37.46 -0.85
CA PHE A 612 15.38 -36.24 -1.63
C PHE A 612 14.27 -35.23 -1.29
N SER A 613 13.03 -35.69 -1.12
CA SER A 613 11.91 -34.84 -0.70
C SER A 613 12.16 -34.21 0.67
N ARG A 614 12.65 -35.00 1.62
CA ARG A 614 13.03 -34.50 2.96
C ARG A 614 14.18 -33.51 2.90
N GLU A 615 15.21 -33.80 2.09
CA GLU A 615 16.34 -32.89 1.91
C GLU A 615 15.87 -31.55 1.35
N VAL A 616 15.06 -31.57 0.28
CA VAL A 616 14.54 -30.35 -0.36
C VAL A 616 13.63 -29.54 0.56
N CYS A 617 12.81 -30.19 1.39
CA CYS A 617 11.95 -29.51 2.38
C CYS A 617 12.72 -28.87 3.55
N THR A 618 13.84 -29.46 3.97
CA THR A 618 14.56 -29.04 5.19
C THR A 618 15.78 -28.16 4.92
N ARG A 619 16.29 -28.17 3.69
CA ARG A 619 17.52 -27.47 3.33
C ARG A 619 17.31 -25.95 3.25
N LYS A 620 18.10 -25.20 4.03
CA LYS A 620 18.22 -23.74 3.95
C LYS A 620 18.97 -23.33 2.67
N GLY A 621 18.28 -23.28 1.53
CA GLY A 621 18.89 -22.98 0.22
C GLY A 621 18.03 -22.18 -0.75
N PHE A 622 16.73 -22.03 -0.48
CA PHE A 622 15.78 -21.32 -1.34
C PHE A 622 15.53 -19.88 -0.86
N GLY A 623 16.62 -19.16 -0.56
CA GLY A 623 16.59 -17.75 -0.19
C GLY A 623 16.23 -16.84 -1.37
N TYR A 624 16.14 -15.52 -1.14
CA TYR A 624 15.83 -14.56 -2.20
C TYR A 624 16.74 -14.76 -3.45
N PRO A 625 16.18 -14.79 -4.68
CA PRO A 625 14.80 -14.47 -5.09
C PRO A 625 13.87 -15.69 -5.23
N PHE A 626 14.17 -16.84 -4.64
CA PHE A 626 13.33 -18.03 -4.74
C PHE A 626 12.02 -17.89 -3.93
N THR A 627 11.02 -18.71 -4.28
CA THR A 627 9.66 -18.72 -3.72
C THR A 627 9.32 -20.02 -2.99
N PHE A 628 10.03 -21.10 -3.31
CA PHE A 628 9.77 -22.43 -2.78
C PHE A 628 9.83 -22.52 -1.25
N GLU A 629 10.79 -21.84 -0.59
CA GLU A 629 10.83 -21.81 0.89
C GLU A 629 9.52 -21.23 1.47
N ARG A 630 8.96 -20.21 0.82
CA ARG A 630 7.68 -19.64 1.24
C ARG A 630 6.52 -20.58 0.96
N ALA A 631 6.54 -21.31 -0.15
CA ALA A 631 5.53 -22.30 -0.49
C ALA A 631 5.44 -23.41 0.57
N LEU A 632 6.59 -23.92 1.03
CA LEU A 632 6.65 -24.89 2.13
C LEU A 632 6.02 -24.32 3.41
N LYS A 633 6.35 -23.08 3.78
CA LYS A 633 5.76 -22.42 4.95
C LYS A 633 4.24 -22.29 4.84
N ILE A 634 3.70 -21.95 3.66
CA ILE A 634 2.25 -21.88 3.43
C ILE A 634 1.62 -23.27 3.65
N VAL A 635 2.16 -24.33 3.04
CA VAL A 635 1.65 -25.70 3.20
C VAL A 635 1.65 -26.13 4.67
N THR A 636 2.75 -25.87 5.41
CA THR A 636 2.82 -26.16 6.84
C THR A 636 1.82 -25.37 7.67
N CYS A 637 1.51 -24.12 7.30
CA CYS A 637 0.47 -23.33 7.98
C CYS A 637 -0.94 -23.91 7.81
N PHE A 638 -1.19 -24.71 6.78
CA PHE A 638 -2.44 -25.48 6.61
C PHE A 638 -2.40 -26.85 7.32
N CYS A 639 -1.42 -27.09 8.19
CA CYS A 639 -1.20 -28.38 8.86
C CYS A 639 -0.99 -29.56 7.90
N VAL A 640 -0.55 -29.28 6.67
CA VAL A 640 -0.18 -30.29 5.68
C VAL A 640 1.33 -30.51 5.75
N ASP A 641 1.77 -31.76 5.81
CA ASP A 641 3.19 -32.09 5.72
C ASP A 641 3.65 -31.97 4.25
N PRO A 642 4.59 -31.05 3.93
CA PRO A 642 5.08 -30.91 2.56
C PRO A 642 5.87 -32.13 2.06
N VAL A 643 6.43 -32.96 2.95
CA VAL A 643 7.28 -34.10 2.54
C VAL A 643 6.47 -35.16 1.79
N PRO A 644 5.38 -35.75 2.33
CA PRO A 644 4.54 -36.69 1.59
C PRO A 644 3.95 -36.12 0.30
N CYS A 645 3.64 -34.82 0.29
CA CYS A 645 3.13 -34.14 -0.91
C CYS A 645 4.18 -34.16 -2.03
N LEU A 646 5.40 -33.71 -1.74
CA LEU A 646 6.49 -33.75 -2.72
C LEU A 646 6.87 -35.16 -3.13
N GLU A 647 6.89 -36.12 -2.20
CA GLU A 647 7.17 -37.53 -2.51
C GLU A 647 6.19 -38.05 -3.56
N SER A 648 4.90 -37.75 -3.40
CA SER A 648 3.87 -38.14 -4.37
C SER A 648 4.13 -37.56 -5.76
N ALA A 649 4.48 -36.29 -5.86
CA ALA A 649 4.74 -35.64 -7.15
C ALA A 649 6.06 -36.08 -7.79
N LEU A 650 7.14 -36.18 -7.00
CA LEU A 650 8.46 -36.60 -7.46
C LEU A 650 8.49 -38.08 -7.85
N SER A 651 7.63 -38.92 -7.26
CA SER A 651 7.51 -40.34 -7.64
C SER A 651 7.05 -40.55 -9.09
N LYS A 652 6.49 -39.52 -9.72
CA LYS A 652 6.11 -39.51 -11.14
C LYS A 652 7.29 -39.20 -12.06
N LEU A 653 8.40 -38.68 -11.54
CA LEU A 653 9.59 -38.34 -12.31
C LEU A 653 10.63 -39.46 -12.20
N LYS A 654 11.26 -39.82 -13.32
CA LYS A 654 12.40 -40.74 -13.34
C LYS A 654 13.73 -40.00 -13.19
N TYR A 655 13.81 -38.77 -13.71
CA TYR A 655 14.99 -37.94 -13.67
C TYR A 655 14.67 -36.56 -13.06
N PHE A 656 15.63 -35.98 -12.34
CA PHE A 656 15.52 -34.64 -11.79
C PHE A 656 16.79 -33.82 -12.07
N PRO A 657 16.68 -32.50 -12.33
CA PRO A 657 17.82 -31.62 -12.49
C PRO A 657 18.79 -31.64 -11.29
N SER A 658 20.07 -31.92 -11.53
CA SER A 658 21.06 -31.89 -10.43
C SER A 658 21.29 -30.46 -9.96
N ILE A 659 21.06 -30.21 -8.67
CA ILE A 659 21.30 -28.91 -8.02
C ILE A 659 22.77 -28.85 -7.60
N ARG A 660 23.61 -28.08 -8.30
CA ARG A 660 25.07 -28.02 -8.07
C ARG A 660 25.67 -26.63 -7.90
N TYR A 661 25.01 -25.57 -8.38
CA TYR A 661 25.62 -24.25 -8.47
C TYR A 661 25.60 -23.51 -7.13
N TRP A 662 26.79 -23.09 -6.69
CA TRP A 662 27.01 -22.10 -5.64
C TRP A 662 27.58 -20.87 -6.33
N ASP A 663 27.24 -19.66 -5.90
CA ASP A 663 27.79 -18.47 -6.56
C ASP A 663 29.31 -18.34 -6.35
N GLU A 664 29.95 -17.37 -7.01
CA GLU A 664 31.40 -17.16 -6.96
C GLU A 664 31.94 -16.95 -5.53
N LYS A 665 31.07 -16.65 -4.55
CA LYS A 665 31.38 -16.50 -3.12
C LYS A 665 30.94 -17.71 -2.29
N ARG A 666 30.59 -18.84 -2.93
CA ARG A 666 30.00 -20.05 -2.32
C ARG A 666 28.69 -19.81 -1.57
N HIS A 667 27.96 -18.74 -1.87
CA HIS A 667 26.61 -18.60 -1.34
C HIS A 667 25.66 -19.54 -2.10
N PRO A 668 24.72 -20.21 -1.40
CA PRO A 668 23.75 -21.10 -2.02
C PRO A 668 22.87 -20.31 -3.00
N LYS A 669 23.04 -20.56 -4.30
CA LYS A 669 22.09 -20.12 -5.33
C LYS A 669 21.67 -21.35 -6.12
N VAL A 670 20.59 -21.96 -5.66
CA VAL A 670 19.99 -23.19 -6.20
C VAL A 670 19.49 -22.94 -7.64
N LYS A 671 20.40 -22.94 -8.61
CA LYS A 671 20.10 -22.90 -10.04
C LYS A 671 20.64 -24.15 -10.71
N TRP A 672 19.85 -24.70 -11.62
CA TRP A 672 20.25 -25.85 -12.41
C TRP A 672 21.32 -25.44 -13.45
N ASN A 673 22.26 -26.34 -13.73
CA ASN A 673 23.36 -26.12 -14.68
C ASN A 673 23.04 -26.56 -16.12
N PHE A 674 21.79 -26.92 -16.41
CA PHE A 674 21.28 -27.34 -17.72
C PHE A 674 21.96 -28.58 -18.33
N LYS A 675 22.78 -29.30 -17.55
CA LYS A 675 23.61 -30.40 -18.07
C LYS A 675 23.57 -31.64 -17.20
N ASP A 676 23.42 -31.50 -15.89
CA ASP A 676 23.51 -32.62 -14.96
C ASP A 676 22.13 -33.01 -14.42
N TYR A 677 21.90 -34.31 -14.30
CA TYR A 677 20.65 -34.92 -13.83
C TYR A 677 20.94 -36.03 -12.81
N VAL A 678 20.01 -36.22 -11.88
CA VAL A 678 19.99 -37.36 -10.96
C VAL A 678 18.80 -38.27 -11.28
N GLU A 679 18.98 -39.57 -11.15
CA GLU A 679 17.86 -40.51 -11.22
C GLU A 679 17.13 -40.57 -9.88
N LEU A 680 15.81 -40.44 -9.93
CA LEU A 680 14.95 -40.69 -8.79
C LEU A 680 14.46 -42.14 -8.82
N HIS A 681 14.48 -42.78 -7.65
CA HIS A 681 13.97 -44.14 -7.50
C HIS A 681 13.15 -44.28 -6.20
N LYS A 682 12.17 -45.18 -6.23
CA LYS A 682 11.38 -45.52 -5.04
C LYS A 682 12.20 -46.43 -4.10
N PRO A 683 11.83 -46.52 -2.81
CA PRO A 683 12.48 -47.46 -1.87
C PRO A 683 12.46 -48.92 -2.33
N THR A 684 11.44 -49.31 -3.09
CA THR A 684 11.26 -50.66 -3.63
C THR A 684 11.96 -50.88 -4.99
N GLU A 685 12.52 -49.83 -5.58
CA GLU A 685 13.14 -49.85 -6.91
C GLU A 685 14.67 -49.78 -6.79
N VAL A 686 15.36 -50.64 -7.53
CA VAL A 686 16.82 -50.57 -7.65
C VAL A 686 17.19 -49.49 -8.69
N PRO A 687 18.08 -48.53 -8.37
CA PRO A 687 18.50 -47.52 -9.33
C PRO A 687 19.18 -48.15 -10.56
N SER A 688 19.10 -47.47 -11.71
CA SER A 688 19.78 -47.95 -12.92
C SER A 688 21.28 -48.13 -12.69
N ALA A 689 21.88 -49.06 -13.42
CA ALA A 689 23.32 -49.30 -13.32
C ALA A 689 24.15 -48.06 -13.72
N ALA A 690 23.66 -47.27 -14.68
CA ALA A 690 24.27 -46.02 -15.07
C ALA A 690 24.33 -45.01 -13.91
N SER A 691 23.25 -44.87 -13.13
CA SER A 691 23.23 -43.98 -11.96
C SER A 691 24.09 -44.47 -10.82
N ARG A 692 24.07 -45.78 -10.53
CA ARG A 692 24.94 -46.38 -9.50
C ARG A 692 26.42 -46.24 -9.87
N ALA A 693 26.75 -46.44 -11.15
CA ALA A 693 28.10 -46.19 -11.65
C ALA A 693 28.50 -44.71 -11.50
N ALA A 694 27.59 -43.78 -11.79
CA ALA A 694 27.82 -42.35 -11.63
C ALA A 694 28.04 -41.94 -10.16
N SER A 695 27.27 -42.50 -9.20
CA SER A 695 27.45 -42.22 -7.77
C SER A 695 28.81 -42.72 -7.26
N TYR A 696 29.22 -43.94 -7.63
CA TYR A 696 30.50 -44.49 -7.21
C TYR A 696 31.72 -43.84 -7.87
N CYS A 697 31.57 -43.15 -9.00
CA CYS A 697 32.71 -42.59 -9.75
C CYS A 697 33.54 -41.60 -8.91
N GLY A 698 32.87 -40.78 -8.09
CA GLY A 698 33.53 -39.83 -7.19
C GLY A 698 34.29 -40.55 -6.08
N ASP A 699 33.65 -41.50 -5.42
CA ASP A 699 34.21 -42.27 -4.30
C ASP A 699 35.38 -43.13 -4.74
N VAL A 700 35.28 -43.76 -5.91
CA VAL A 700 36.39 -44.49 -6.52
C VAL A 700 37.57 -43.56 -6.76
N CYS A 701 37.35 -42.38 -7.36
CA CYS A 701 38.44 -41.42 -7.56
C CYS A 701 39.05 -40.96 -6.23
N ALA A 702 38.23 -40.66 -5.22
CA ALA A 702 38.69 -40.22 -3.91
C ALA A 702 39.49 -41.32 -3.20
N ARG A 703 38.99 -42.57 -3.22
CA ARG A 703 39.68 -43.72 -2.65
C ARG A 703 40.97 -44.04 -3.39
N MET A 704 41.02 -43.83 -4.70
CA MET A 704 42.27 -43.95 -5.47
C MET A 704 43.30 -42.87 -5.12
N GLU A 705 42.87 -41.67 -4.77
CA GLU A 705 43.77 -40.62 -4.25
C GLU A 705 44.23 -40.91 -2.83
N GLU A 706 43.32 -41.30 -1.94
CA GLU A 706 43.63 -41.65 -0.54
C GLU A 706 44.65 -42.80 -0.45
N LEU A 707 44.53 -43.77 -1.34
CA LEU A 707 45.45 -44.89 -1.43
C LEU A 707 46.71 -44.55 -2.25
N ASP A 708 46.91 -43.31 -2.71
CA ASP A 708 47.92 -42.89 -3.71
C ASP A 708 48.12 -43.89 -4.86
N LEU A 709 47.03 -44.48 -5.37
CA LEU A 709 47.10 -45.42 -6.49
C LEU A 709 47.50 -44.71 -7.78
N THR A 710 47.23 -43.43 -7.91
CA THR A 710 47.57 -42.63 -9.08
C THR A 710 47.69 -41.15 -8.71
N PHE A 711 48.23 -40.34 -9.61
CA PHE A 711 48.26 -38.89 -9.42
C PHE A 711 46.86 -38.28 -9.63
N SER A 712 46.44 -37.35 -8.77
CA SER A 712 45.16 -36.64 -8.88
C SER A 712 44.88 -36.06 -10.27
N ARG A 713 45.94 -35.60 -10.99
CA ARG A 713 45.83 -35.08 -12.35
C ARG A 713 45.28 -36.10 -13.36
N ASN A 714 45.57 -37.39 -13.16
CA ASN A 714 45.12 -38.47 -14.05
C ASN A 714 43.63 -38.79 -13.82
N LEU A 715 43.13 -38.59 -12.61
CA LEU A 715 41.73 -38.82 -12.23
C LEU A 715 40.79 -37.70 -12.71
N ARG A 716 41.32 -36.49 -12.96
CA ARG A 716 40.52 -35.33 -13.37
C ARG A 716 39.62 -35.61 -14.60
N LYS A 717 40.16 -36.25 -15.64
CA LYS A 717 39.41 -36.58 -16.85
C LYS A 717 38.27 -37.58 -16.61
N TYR A 718 38.44 -38.48 -15.64
CA TYR A 718 37.42 -39.47 -15.25
C TYR A 718 36.37 -38.87 -14.32
N ARG A 719 36.74 -37.91 -13.47
CA ARG A 719 35.78 -37.10 -12.70
C ARG A 719 34.87 -36.26 -13.60
N GLU A 720 35.42 -35.71 -14.68
CA GLU A 720 34.68 -34.85 -15.61
C GLU A 720 33.82 -35.63 -16.62
N LYS A 721 34.29 -36.80 -17.08
CA LYS A 721 33.64 -37.57 -18.17
C LYS A 721 33.01 -38.89 -17.73
N GLY A 722 33.19 -39.29 -16.47
CA GLY A 722 32.85 -40.61 -15.97
C GLY A 722 33.87 -41.69 -16.37
N MET A 723 33.69 -42.87 -15.79
CA MET A 723 34.50 -44.06 -16.08
C MET A 723 33.67 -45.04 -16.95
N PRO A 724 34.02 -45.25 -18.24
CA PRO A 724 33.19 -46.00 -19.18
C PRO A 724 32.83 -47.42 -18.74
N TRP A 725 33.74 -48.10 -18.03
CA TRP A 725 33.57 -49.49 -17.60
C TRP A 725 32.63 -49.66 -16.41
N MET A 726 32.41 -48.61 -15.62
CA MET A 726 31.72 -48.71 -14.33
C MET A 726 30.30 -49.24 -14.45
N GLU A 727 29.55 -48.79 -15.46
CA GLU A 727 28.16 -49.22 -15.64
C GLU A 727 28.08 -50.75 -15.83
N ARG A 728 28.89 -51.31 -16.72
CA ARG A 728 28.89 -52.75 -16.98
C ARG A 728 29.42 -53.54 -15.78
N CYS A 729 30.44 -53.05 -15.09
CA CYS A 729 30.94 -53.67 -13.86
C CYS A 729 29.85 -53.74 -12.78
N VAL A 730 29.13 -52.64 -12.54
CA VAL A 730 28.04 -52.57 -11.55
C VAL A 730 26.82 -53.42 -11.95
N GLN A 731 26.59 -53.67 -13.25
CA GLN A 731 25.57 -54.61 -13.71
C GLN A 731 25.90 -56.07 -13.37
N CYS A 732 27.17 -56.45 -13.50
CA CYS A 732 27.64 -57.83 -13.36
C CYS A 732 27.98 -58.22 -11.92
N LEU A 733 28.36 -57.27 -11.06
CA LEU A 733 28.70 -57.56 -9.66
C LEU A 733 27.47 -58.02 -8.85
N PRO A 734 27.64 -58.89 -7.82
CA PRO A 734 26.54 -59.42 -7.01
C PRO A 734 25.65 -58.33 -6.40
N ARG A 735 24.33 -58.48 -6.56
CA ARG A 735 23.32 -57.60 -5.94
C ARG A 735 23.29 -57.87 -4.44
N GLY A 736 23.58 -56.86 -3.61
CA GLY A 736 23.59 -56.97 -2.13
C GLY A 736 24.97 -57.02 -1.47
N MET A 737 26.05 -56.86 -2.25
CA MET A 737 27.40 -56.70 -1.68
C MET A 737 27.48 -55.44 -0.79
N PRO A 738 28.12 -55.51 0.39
CA PRO A 738 28.36 -54.33 1.23
C PRO A 738 29.09 -53.22 0.48
N GLU A 739 28.75 -51.96 0.75
CA GLU A 739 29.25 -50.80 0.02
C GLU A 739 30.78 -50.70 0.00
N ASP A 740 31.45 -50.92 1.13
CA ASP A 740 32.92 -50.92 1.20
C ASP A 740 33.56 -51.98 0.31
N ARG A 741 32.93 -53.16 0.21
CA ARG A 741 33.38 -54.24 -0.66
C ARG A 741 33.12 -53.90 -2.13
N MET A 742 31.95 -53.34 -2.43
CA MET A 742 31.63 -52.85 -3.76
C MET A 742 32.64 -51.78 -4.21
N LEU A 743 32.92 -50.80 -3.36
CA LEU A 743 33.88 -49.73 -3.62
C LEU A 743 35.29 -50.29 -3.83
N THR A 744 35.74 -51.23 -2.99
CA THR A 744 37.04 -51.89 -3.15
C THR A 744 37.15 -52.64 -4.48
N ALA A 745 36.10 -53.37 -4.88
CA ALA A 745 36.05 -54.04 -6.17
C ALA A 745 36.07 -53.03 -7.33
N LEU A 746 35.32 -51.92 -7.23
CA LEU A 746 35.27 -50.89 -8.26
C LEU A 746 36.58 -50.08 -8.36
N VAL A 747 37.31 -49.87 -7.26
CA VAL A 747 38.65 -49.26 -7.25
C VAL A 747 39.66 -50.16 -7.97
N PHE A 748 39.62 -51.47 -7.70
CA PHE A 748 40.45 -52.43 -8.43
C PHE A 748 40.11 -52.44 -9.92
N LEU A 749 38.84 -52.58 -10.29
CA LEU A 749 38.40 -52.59 -11.69
C LEU A 749 38.71 -51.26 -12.39
N SER A 750 38.61 -50.14 -11.70
CA SER A 750 38.96 -48.83 -12.27
C SER A 750 40.46 -48.65 -12.45
N SER A 751 41.28 -49.28 -11.60
CA SER A 751 42.71 -49.40 -11.82
C SER A 751 43.02 -50.20 -13.09
N VAL A 752 42.32 -51.32 -13.33
CA VAL A 752 42.41 -52.09 -14.59
C VAL A 752 42.05 -51.22 -15.79
N GLY A 753 40.93 -50.50 -15.72
CA GLY A 753 40.48 -49.59 -16.78
C GLY A 753 41.46 -48.47 -17.08
N MET A 754 42.03 -47.86 -16.05
CA MET A 754 43.06 -46.83 -16.19
C MET A 754 44.32 -47.37 -16.87
N ILE A 755 44.82 -48.54 -16.44
CA ILE A 755 45.97 -49.20 -17.07
C ILE A 755 45.68 -49.50 -18.55
N MET A 756 44.47 -49.98 -18.87
CA MET A 756 44.06 -50.24 -20.26
C MET A 756 43.90 -48.96 -21.11
N ASN A 757 43.74 -47.78 -20.50
CA ASN A 757 43.78 -46.48 -21.16
C ASN A 757 45.18 -45.84 -21.16
N GLY A 758 46.20 -46.54 -20.64
CA GLY A 758 47.58 -46.05 -20.58
C GLY A 758 47.87 -45.09 -19.44
N ASP A 759 47.00 -45.01 -18.44
CA ASP A 759 47.22 -44.17 -17.26
C ASP A 759 48.05 -44.87 -16.19
N TYR A 760 48.86 -44.09 -15.48
CA TYR A 760 49.67 -44.59 -14.38
C TYR A 760 48.81 -45.08 -13.22
N VAL A 761 49.10 -46.29 -12.74
CA VAL A 761 48.60 -46.85 -11.47
C VAL A 761 49.76 -47.52 -10.73
N TYR A 762 49.86 -47.31 -9.41
CA TYR A 762 50.95 -47.84 -8.60
C TYR A 762 50.75 -49.33 -8.27
N PHE A 763 51.58 -50.18 -8.88
CA PHE A 763 51.41 -51.63 -8.89
C PHE A 763 51.54 -52.33 -7.52
N GLN A 764 52.40 -51.83 -6.61
CA GLN A 764 52.53 -52.42 -5.27
C GLN A 764 51.23 -52.27 -4.48
N LYS A 765 50.64 -51.07 -4.48
CA LYS A 765 49.36 -50.81 -3.82
C LYS A 765 48.19 -51.48 -4.53
N LEU A 766 48.24 -51.61 -5.86
CA LEU A 766 47.26 -52.40 -6.60
C LEU A 766 47.30 -53.89 -6.18
N ALA A 767 48.49 -54.44 -5.93
CA ALA A 767 48.66 -55.81 -5.42
C ALA A 767 48.06 -55.99 -4.01
N GLU A 768 48.14 -54.98 -3.17
CA GLU A 768 47.51 -55.00 -1.82
C GLU A 768 45.98 -55.00 -1.90
N ILE A 769 45.40 -54.24 -2.84
CA ILE A 769 43.95 -54.23 -3.07
C ILE A 769 43.49 -55.56 -3.66
N GLU A 770 44.29 -56.15 -4.56
CA GLU A 770 44.01 -57.44 -5.17
C GLU A 770 43.96 -58.58 -4.13
N ARG A 771 44.89 -58.61 -3.17
CA ARG A 771 44.87 -59.58 -2.06
C ARG A 771 43.65 -59.44 -1.16
N ASN A 772 43.13 -58.22 -1.04
CA ASN A 772 41.98 -57.89 -0.20
C ASN A 772 40.68 -57.79 -1.03
N LEU A 773 40.68 -58.29 -2.27
CA LEU A 773 39.55 -58.14 -3.17
C LEU A 773 38.35 -58.98 -2.65
N PRO A 774 37.17 -58.39 -2.49
CA PRO A 774 36.01 -59.09 -1.93
C PRO A 774 35.42 -60.12 -2.89
N VAL A 775 35.82 -60.10 -4.16
CA VAL A 775 35.49 -61.06 -5.20
C VAL A 775 36.77 -61.43 -5.93
N THR A 776 37.11 -62.71 -5.99
CA THR A 776 38.35 -63.15 -6.66
C THR A 776 38.34 -62.80 -8.15
N GLN A 777 39.51 -62.59 -8.74
CA GLN A 777 39.61 -62.29 -10.17
C GLN A 777 39.03 -63.41 -11.06
N ASN A 778 39.11 -64.68 -10.62
CA ASN A 778 38.46 -65.80 -11.31
C ASN A 778 36.93 -65.64 -11.32
N HIS A 779 36.33 -65.22 -10.20
CA HIS A 779 34.89 -64.97 -10.16
C HIS A 779 34.50 -63.73 -10.98
N LEU A 780 35.35 -62.70 -11.05
CA LEU A 780 35.15 -61.57 -11.96
C LEU A 780 35.22 -61.98 -13.44
N GLN A 781 35.96 -63.05 -13.78
CA GLN A 781 35.94 -63.64 -15.12
C GLN A 781 34.64 -64.41 -15.40
N GLU A 782 34.14 -65.18 -14.42
CA GLU A 782 32.84 -65.87 -14.52
C GLU A 782 31.68 -64.88 -14.69
N LEU A 783 31.76 -63.72 -14.02
CA LEU A 783 30.80 -62.61 -14.16
C LEU A 783 30.93 -61.84 -15.48
N GLY A 784 31.87 -62.21 -16.35
CA GLY A 784 32.09 -61.55 -17.64
C GLY A 784 32.59 -60.11 -17.52
N ILE A 785 33.23 -59.76 -16.39
CA ILE A 785 33.85 -58.44 -16.17
C ILE A 785 35.30 -58.47 -16.64
N LEU A 786 36.07 -59.48 -16.22
CA LEU A 786 37.45 -59.72 -16.66
C LEU A 786 37.48 -60.82 -17.72
N SER A 787 38.46 -60.75 -18.61
CA SER A 787 38.78 -61.78 -19.59
C SER A 787 39.84 -62.74 -19.04
N LYS A 788 40.11 -63.83 -19.78
CA LYS A 788 41.26 -64.71 -19.51
C LYS A 788 42.59 -64.11 -19.97
N LEU A 789 42.59 -62.94 -20.61
CA LEU A 789 43.79 -62.30 -21.13
C LEU A 789 44.46 -61.46 -20.04
N LEU A 790 45.75 -61.69 -19.84
CA LEU A 790 46.52 -60.97 -18.83
C LEU A 790 46.83 -59.53 -19.27
N LEU A 791 46.71 -58.60 -18.32
CA LEU A 791 47.09 -57.19 -18.47
C LEU A 791 48.48 -56.93 -17.85
N LEU A 792 48.73 -57.46 -16.65
CA LEU A 792 49.99 -57.34 -15.92
C LEU A 792 50.40 -58.70 -15.33
N HIS A 793 51.71 -59.00 -15.37
CA HIS A 793 52.27 -60.23 -14.80
C HIS A 793 52.58 -60.14 -13.30
N SER A 794 52.81 -58.93 -12.76
CA SER A 794 53.08 -58.72 -11.33
C SER A 794 52.67 -57.30 -10.90
N PRO A 795 51.59 -57.13 -10.11
CA PRO A 795 50.62 -58.15 -9.70
C PRO A 795 49.91 -58.79 -10.91
N MET A 796 49.45 -60.02 -10.75
CA MET A 796 48.71 -60.74 -11.79
C MET A 796 47.33 -60.10 -11.96
N VAL A 797 47.12 -59.34 -13.03
CA VAL A 797 45.87 -58.59 -13.28
C VAL A 797 45.37 -58.91 -14.69
N TYR A 798 44.09 -59.22 -14.84
CA TYR A 798 43.47 -59.55 -16.12
C TYR A 798 42.81 -58.33 -16.80
N ARG A 799 42.72 -58.36 -18.13
CA ARG A 799 42.05 -57.33 -18.94
C ARG A 799 40.53 -57.41 -18.78
N PHE A 800 39.84 -56.31 -19.02
CA PHE A 800 38.38 -56.33 -19.17
C PHE A 800 37.92 -57.29 -20.29
N HIS A 801 36.76 -57.91 -20.08
CA HIS A 801 36.06 -58.71 -21.09
C HIS A 801 35.64 -57.82 -22.27
N GLU A 802 35.54 -58.39 -23.48
CA GLU A 802 35.22 -57.64 -24.71
C GLU A 802 33.88 -56.88 -24.64
N SER A 803 32.95 -57.34 -23.79
CA SER A 803 31.66 -56.69 -23.54
C SER A 803 31.73 -55.48 -22.61
N VAL A 804 32.87 -55.19 -21.98
CA VAL A 804 33.04 -54.06 -21.05
C VAL A 804 33.70 -52.90 -21.80
N PRO A 805 33.02 -51.77 -22.00
CA PRO A 805 33.60 -50.61 -22.68
C PRO A 805 34.66 -49.98 -21.78
N TYR A 806 35.90 -49.89 -22.26
CA TYR A 806 37.01 -49.34 -21.47
C TYR A 806 37.59 -48.04 -22.04
N LYS A 807 37.50 -47.78 -23.35
CA LYS A 807 38.08 -46.59 -23.97
C LYS A 807 37.32 -45.32 -23.58
N LEU A 808 38.02 -44.33 -23.06
CA LEU A 808 37.46 -43.00 -22.83
C LEU A 808 37.26 -42.29 -24.18
N VAL A 809 36.01 -42.04 -24.58
CA VAL A 809 35.71 -41.28 -25.80
C VAL A 809 36.12 -39.82 -25.60
N VAL A 810 37.25 -39.43 -26.19
CA VAL A 810 37.62 -38.02 -26.35
C VAL A 810 36.95 -37.56 -27.63
N SER A 811 35.85 -36.79 -27.53
CA SER A 811 35.29 -36.13 -28.71
C SER A 811 36.37 -35.28 -29.36
N THR A 812 36.92 -35.76 -30.48
CA THR A 812 37.69 -34.96 -31.43
C THR A 812 36.71 -34.09 -32.20
N VAL A 813 36.13 -33.10 -31.53
CA VAL A 813 35.65 -31.91 -32.21
C VAL A 813 36.85 -30.98 -32.25
N SER A 814 37.46 -30.88 -33.43
CA SER A 814 38.46 -29.86 -33.74
C SER A 814 37.93 -28.50 -33.25
N PRO A 815 38.74 -27.69 -32.54
CA PRO A 815 38.32 -26.33 -32.27
C PRO A 815 38.08 -25.65 -33.61
N ALA A 816 36.86 -25.16 -33.83
CA ALA A 816 36.59 -24.23 -34.92
C ALA A 816 37.59 -23.07 -34.82
N PRO A 817 38.13 -22.57 -35.95
CA PRO A 817 39.15 -21.53 -35.92
C PRO A 817 38.61 -20.33 -35.14
N GLN A 818 39.34 -19.95 -34.09
CA GLN A 818 39.11 -18.71 -33.37
C GLN A 818 39.22 -17.56 -34.37
N VAL A 819 38.08 -17.01 -34.77
CA VAL A 819 38.04 -15.68 -35.35
C VAL A 819 38.51 -14.72 -34.26
N SER A 820 39.67 -14.12 -34.50
CA SER A 820 40.22 -13.03 -33.70
C SER A 820 39.19 -11.90 -33.55
N GLN A 821 38.53 -11.80 -32.41
CA GLN A 821 37.94 -10.55 -31.98
C GLN A 821 38.91 -9.83 -31.04
N ALA A 822 39.27 -8.65 -31.52
CA ALA A 822 40.25 -7.72 -30.98
C ALA A 822 40.15 -7.52 -29.46
N GLN A 823 41.32 -7.41 -28.85
CA GLN A 823 41.52 -6.73 -27.58
C GLN A 823 40.76 -5.39 -27.57
N ARG A 824 39.68 -5.31 -26.81
CA ARG A 824 39.23 -4.03 -26.24
C ARG A 824 39.76 -3.95 -24.82
N ARG A 825 40.66 -2.99 -24.63
CA ARG A 825 41.23 -2.56 -23.35
C ARG A 825 40.15 -2.45 -22.25
N PRO A 826 40.49 -2.74 -20.99
CA PRO A 826 39.68 -2.30 -19.86
C PRO A 826 39.61 -0.78 -19.89
N ARG A 827 38.40 -0.21 -19.94
CA ARG A 827 38.20 1.17 -19.49
C ARG A 827 38.30 1.14 -17.96
N ALA A 828 39.31 1.82 -17.44
CA ALA A 828 39.39 2.17 -16.04
C ALA A 828 38.09 2.88 -15.62
N SER A 829 37.34 2.27 -14.72
CA SER A 829 36.45 3.00 -13.82
C SER A 829 37.22 3.18 -12.50
N SER A 830 37.92 4.30 -12.44
CA SER A 830 38.42 4.92 -11.24
C SER A 830 37.28 5.27 -10.28
N GLY A 831 37.41 4.86 -9.02
CA GLY A 831 37.04 5.66 -7.84
C GLY A 831 35.57 5.71 -7.46
N GLY A 832 35.22 5.04 -6.35
CA GLY A 832 33.95 5.22 -5.66
C GLY A 832 33.81 4.28 -4.47
N SER A 833 34.58 4.57 -3.41
CA SER A 833 34.48 4.06 -2.03
C SER A 833 33.18 3.32 -1.69
N THR A 834 33.27 2.01 -1.48
CA THR A 834 32.36 1.28 -0.59
C THR A 834 32.86 1.48 0.84
N ALA A 835 32.26 2.43 1.56
CA ALA A 835 32.32 2.42 3.01
C ALA A 835 31.49 1.23 3.50
N GLU A 836 32.15 0.32 4.19
CA GLU A 836 31.53 -0.69 5.04
C GLU A 836 30.72 0.03 6.14
N PRO A 837 29.52 -0.42 6.51
CA PRO A 837 28.97 -0.14 7.82
C PRO A 837 29.55 -1.16 8.79
N ASP A 838 30.39 -0.70 9.71
CA ASP A 838 30.76 -1.42 10.93
C ASP A 838 29.48 -1.81 11.70
N GLU A 839 29.36 -3.10 11.99
CA GLU A 839 28.39 -3.63 12.96
C GLU A 839 28.92 -3.35 14.38
N GLU A 840 28.53 -2.22 14.96
CA GLU A 840 28.55 -2.05 16.41
C GLU A 840 27.22 -2.57 16.99
N GLU A 841 27.29 -3.70 17.69
CA GLU A 841 26.24 -4.19 18.59
C GLU A 841 26.00 -3.15 19.70
N ALA A 842 24.98 -2.31 19.51
CA ALA A 842 24.38 -1.54 20.59
C ALA A 842 23.12 -2.28 21.08
N GLU A 843 23.22 -2.95 22.24
CA GLU A 843 22.06 -3.33 23.03
C GLU A 843 21.22 -2.06 23.31
N GLN A 844 20.05 -1.96 22.67
CA GLN A 844 19.06 -0.95 23.01
C GLN A 844 17.98 -1.58 23.92
N PRO A 845 17.56 -0.86 24.97
CA PRO A 845 16.60 -1.36 25.94
C PRO A 845 15.23 -1.59 25.30
N GLU A 846 14.54 -2.64 25.74
CA GLU A 846 13.15 -2.94 25.41
C GLU A 846 12.23 -1.75 25.76
N GLU A 847 12.01 -0.84 24.80
CA GLU A 847 10.83 0.01 24.85
C GLU A 847 9.62 -0.87 24.54
N GLN A 848 8.89 -1.25 25.59
CA GLN A 848 7.53 -1.73 25.47
C GLN A 848 6.74 -0.73 24.62
N VAL A 849 6.52 -1.07 23.35
CA VAL A 849 5.58 -0.38 22.49
C VAL A 849 4.19 -0.66 23.06
N VAL A 850 3.77 0.17 24.01
CA VAL A 850 2.37 0.27 24.42
C VAL A 850 1.63 0.70 23.17
N GLN A 851 0.93 -0.24 22.52
CA GLN A 851 -0.04 0.06 21.49
C GLN A 851 -1.04 1.06 22.06
N ARG A 852 -0.87 2.35 21.75
CA ARG A 852 -1.90 3.35 21.98
C ARG A 852 -3.06 3.01 21.04
N ILE A 853 -4.07 2.33 21.58
CA ILE A 853 -5.36 2.16 20.93
C ILE A 853 -5.86 3.56 20.55
N ALA A 854 -5.92 3.85 19.26
CA ALA A 854 -6.46 5.10 18.75
C ALA A 854 -7.91 5.21 19.21
N THR A 855 -8.26 6.33 19.83
CA THR A 855 -9.58 6.50 20.43
C THR A 855 -10.57 6.88 19.34
N ALA A 856 -11.63 6.09 19.15
CA ALA A 856 -12.72 6.42 18.24
C ALA A 856 -13.31 7.77 18.67
N THR A 857 -13.29 8.77 17.77
CA THR A 857 -13.74 10.13 18.05
C THR A 857 -14.99 10.47 17.26
N VAL A 858 -16.00 11.00 17.95
CA VAL A 858 -17.21 11.56 17.35
C VAL A 858 -16.98 13.06 17.15
N PRO A 859 -17.07 13.59 15.92
CA PRO A 859 -16.93 15.02 15.63
C PRO A 859 -17.92 15.87 16.42
N ALA A 860 -17.57 17.13 16.68
CA ALA A 860 -18.33 18.04 17.55
C ALA A 860 -19.79 18.29 17.10
N ASN A 861 -20.12 18.03 15.83
CA ASN A 861 -21.40 18.39 15.21
C ASN A 861 -22.29 17.18 14.84
N MET A 862 -21.90 15.96 15.23
CA MET A 862 -22.82 14.82 15.12
C MET A 862 -23.80 14.83 16.28
N TYR A 863 -25.08 15.10 15.96
CA TYR A 863 -26.22 15.11 16.90
C TYR A 863 -26.61 13.68 17.33
N SER A 864 -25.66 12.82 17.69
CA SER A 864 -26.04 11.60 18.39
C SER A 864 -26.38 11.95 19.83
N ARG A 865 -27.58 11.55 20.26
CA ARG A 865 -28.04 11.64 21.65
C ARG A 865 -26.96 11.04 22.56
N TRP A 866 -26.61 11.74 23.64
CA TRP A 866 -25.74 11.17 24.66
C TRP A 866 -26.49 10.00 25.29
N SER A 867 -25.91 8.80 25.23
CA SER A 867 -26.54 7.63 25.88
C SER A 867 -26.47 7.79 27.39
N ASP A 868 -27.37 7.15 28.13
CA ASP A 868 -27.37 7.23 29.60
C ASP A 868 -26.05 6.70 30.19
N LEU A 869 -25.45 5.72 29.53
CA LEU A 869 -24.12 5.22 29.84
C LEU A 869 -23.03 6.26 29.58
N GLU A 870 -23.05 6.96 28.45
CA GLU A 870 -22.11 8.05 28.14
C GLU A 870 -22.25 9.23 29.12
N MET A 871 -23.50 9.52 29.52
CA MET A 871 -23.82 10.54 30.51
C MET A 871 -23.24 10.23 31.88
N SER A 872 -23.20 8.95 32.27
CA SER A 872 -22.57 8.50 33.53
C SER A 872 -21.05 8.76 33.62
N TYR A 873 -20.40 9.00 32.48
CA TYR A 873 -18.97 9.30 32.42
C TYR A 873 -18.63 10.77 32.62
N VAL A 874 -19.63 11.66 32.55
CA VAL A 874 -19.43 13.10 32.71
C VAL A 874 -19.34 13.45 34.19
N ASP A 875 -18.17 13.88 34.63
CA ASP A 875 -17.95 14.33 36.00
C ASP A 875 -18.57 15.72 36.23
N LEU A 876 -19.49 15.84 37.17
CA LEU A 876 -20.21 17.08 37.52
C LEU A 876 -19.62 17.79 38.76
N ASN A 877 -18.42 17.41 39.21
CA ASN A 877 -17.75 18.14 40.28
C ASN A 877 -17.28 19.52 39.76
N SER A 878 -17.83 20.61 40.30
CA SER A 878 -17.49 21.99 39.87
C SER A 878 -16.06 22.41 40.22
N SER A 879 -15.38 21.70 41.12
CA SER A 879 -13.99 21.99 41.54
C SER A 879 -12.92 21.52 40.56
N ILE A 880 -13.25 20.64 39.60
CA ILE A 880 -12.29 20.13 38.61
C ILE A 880 -12.41 20.83 37.26
N SER A 881 -11.27 21.18 36.67
CA SER A 881 -11.22 21.85 35.36
C SER A 881 -11.84 21.02 34.24
N HIS A 882 -12.35 21.69 33.20
CA HIS A 882 -12.92 21.01 32.03
C HIS A 882 -11.95 20.04 31.36
N SER A 883 -10.66 20.38 31.31
CA SER A 883 -9.63 19.53 30.73
C SER A 883 -9.40 18.25 31.55
N HIS A 884 -9.45 18.34 32.88
CA HIS A 884 -9.28 17.18 33.76
C HIS A 884 -10.49 16.23 33.70
N ALA A 885 -11.70 16.78 33.79
CA ALA A 885 -12.92 15.99 33.64
C ALA A 885 -13.01 15.32 32.26
N TYR A 886 -12.53 16.00 31.22
CA TYR A 886 -12.47 15.42 29.88
C TYR A 886 -11.49 14.25 29.81
N ALA A 887 -10.31 14.35 30.43
CA ALA A 887 -9.37 13.24 30.47
C ALA A 887 -9.96 12.00 31.16
N MET A 888 -10.71 12.18 32.25
CA MET A 888 -11.44 11.10 32.93
C MET A 888 -12.55 10.51 32.05
N TYR A 889 -13.33 11.37 31.39
CA TYR A 889 -14.34 10.96 30.42
C TYR A 889 -13.73 10.11 29.28
N VAL A 890 -12.63 10.56 28.68
CA VAL A 890 -11.90 9.80 27.64
C VAL A 890 -11.44 8.44 28.16
N LYS A 891 -10.94 8.38 29.40
CA LYS A 891 -10.50 7.13 30.03
C LYS A 891 -11.67 6.16 30.19
N ARG A 892 -12.80 6.60 30.76
CA ARG A 892 -14.01 5.78 30.92
C ARG A 892 -14.58 5.33 29.58
N CYS A 893 -14.52 6.19 28.57
CA CYS A 893 -14.97 5.82 27.23
C CYS A 893 -14.11 4.70 26.63
N ARG A 894 -12.79 4.76 26.82
CA ARG A 894 -11.86 3.70 26.39
C ARG A 894 -12.11 2.38 27.12
N GLU A 895 -12.28 2.43 28.44
CA GLU A 895 -12.54 1.25 29.27
C GLU A 895 -13.84 0.52 28.84
N ASN A 896 -14.84 1.26 28.38
CA ASN A 896 -16.15 0.74 28.01
C ASN A 896 -16.38 0.65 26.49
N SER A 897 -15.33 0.81 25.67
CA SER A 897 -15.42 0.81 24.20
C SER A 897 -16.50 1.74 23.62
N THR A 898 -16.76 2.87 24.28
CA THR A 898 -17.70 3.89 23.81
C THR A 898 -16.95 4.98 23.03
N PRO A 899 -17.53 5.52 21.93
CA PRO A 899 -16.91 6.59 21.17
C PRO A 899 -16.72 7.86 22.01
N VAL A 900 -15.56 8.50 21.88
CA VAL A 900 -15.21 9.73 22.61
C VAL A 900 -15.72 10.96 21.86
N ARG A 901 -16.46 11.84 22.54
CA ARG A 901 -16.82 13.18 22.02
C ARG A 901 -15.61 14.08 22.00
N THR A 902 -15.58 15.08 21.11
CA THR A 902 -14.57 16.14 21.18
C THR A 902 -14.63 16.92 22.51
N LEU A 903 -13.49 17.52 22.89
CA LEU A 903 -13.38 18.33 24.10
C LEU A 903 -14.44 19.43 24.18
N GLU A 904 -14.78 20.08 23.06
CA GLU A 904 -15.79 21.14 23.07
C GLU A 904 -17.23 20.62 23.18
N SER A 905 -17.55 19.49 22.53
CA SER A 905 -18.85 18.83 22.74
C SER A 905 -19.02 18.42 24.20
N PHE A 906 -17.97 17.85 24.80
CA PHE A 906 -17.93 17.52 26.22
C PHE A 906 -18.09 18.76 27.11
N LYS A 907 -17.33 19.84 26.86
CA LYS A 907 -17.45 21.10 27.62
C LYS A 907 -18.86 21.69 27.55
N ARG A 908 -19.49 21.68 26.36
CA ARG A 908 -20.84 22.19 26.14
C ARG A 908 -21.86 21.36 26.93
N LYS A 909 -21.76 20.02 26.88
CA LYS A 909 -22.67 19.15 27.63
C LYS A 909 -22.45 19.23 29.14
N ARG A 910 -21.21 19.17 29.61
CA ARG A 910 -20.86 19.31 31.03
C ARG A 910 -21.34 20.64 31.60
N ARG A 911 -21.21 21.74 30.86
CA ARG A 911 -21.75 23.05 31.28
C ARG A 911 -23.27 23.03 31.43
N ARG A 912 -24.01 22.39 30.52
CA ARG A 912 -25.47 22.25 30.66
C ARG A 912 -25.84 21.41 31.89
N LEU A 913 -25.16 20.28 32.08
CA LEU A 913 -25.44 19.39 33.21
C LEU A 913 -25.08 20.01 34.57
N LEU A 914 -24.07 20.87 34.63
CA LEU A 914 -23.73 21.64 35.83
C LEU A 914 -24.74 22.75 36.16
N VAL A 915 -25.62 23.10 35.21
CA VAL A 915 -26.71 24.07 35.42
C VAL A 915 -28.02 23.36 35.75
N GLU A 916 -28.16 22.09 35.32
CA GLU A 916 -29.31 21.22 35.57
C GLU A 916 -29.19 20.40 36.87
N ALA A 917 -27.98 20.26 37.43
CA ALA A 917 -27.66 19.57 38.69
C ALA A 917 -27.39 20.58 39.82
#